data_AF-A0A9W6XLQ2-F1
#
_entry.id   AF-A0A9W6XLQ2-F1
#
_cell.length_a   1.000
_cell.length_b   1.000
_cell.length_c   1.000
_cell.angle_alpha   90.00
_cell.angle_beta   90.00
_cell.angle_gamma   90.00
#
_symmetry.space_group_name_H-M   'P 1'
#
loop_
_entity.id
_entity.type
_entity.pdbx_description
1 polymer ?
#
loop_
_entity_poly.entity_id
_entity_poly.type
_entity_poly.pdbx_seq_one_letter_code
_entity_poly.pdbx_strand_id
1 'polypeptide(L)'
;MPRKTQGSTSDALRPVPLETWVASTRRLLAMEQQEEVQAMRDELATLNDSENPNVLTHLTLARYSTGLFGRTVLQFSFPSLSLRQAKPHQFTVGDLVQIRVQKTIPAGSKLPTGIVSKVEEKGISVAVNSDQDDVDEVELLGAAAGITLDRLVNNATFVKLTSALDQLTKFDYGAAQAVVDVVFSDREPSWNTPLPEITPFNAGLNESQVEAIRFALASKDLALIHGPPGTGKTTTVVEFILQAVTKFDLKVLVCAPSNIAVDNVLDKLASTCSTLGKKLRLTRVGHPARVLPQILKYCLDAKIENAEGTEIVNDIRKEMTAMQTKLQKTRDKSGRYQLRREMKANRKEIRDREQKVVGDIVQHSNVVFATNVGAASKLLKDVTFDLVIIDEAAQALEASCWIPILKAKRCVLAGDHLQLPPTIKSKTAAAKGLEVTLFDRITRFSTTQSIVKMLNTQYRMHEDISEWSSQAMYKGELKSFEGVAKRKLHELPHVKITEDDELLDATLLLLDTAGCELEEDAHDEDDRSILQLSKSNEGEARVVARHVRALLESGLKEDEVAVITPYNKQVQTLKALLLENYPKLEIRSVDGFQGCEKEAVVMSLVRSNVARQVGFLADDRRMNVAITRAKRHVAVVCDTDTISSHKFLAVLVKHFEKFGEYRSAQEYLEEDVVEITLDEGLMLSLSAPAKDMGSTSTVTSTSNSPPKQTFKINTGKSSKPTQAQKPIKEARTDPPPAPKSVQPAKTELTPTNEKSLSQAQTNTAVAAAVCESEEELEDKAAPSKSIFQMIDSDSDSSADELESDEHEVEENDAKKEHVEPISANDGADLNAANSLLKDLHMSRLARQPAPPPPPTSSGGKKNKKKNKKKKGQAKTVNTAPVDELKDGEDELEFLTRQASKSMNCGFQSSSRCKKSTTMLGSVCKFCKLKFCYDHALPEVHGCGDAVRKFERAAFQQQMTRSTNEPKKKLTGDKRKLLKKKLEEKVSAKTASRTTQAKPNAKKK
;
A
#
# COMPACT_ATOMS: atom_id res chain seq x y z
N MET A 1 -8.71 -8.37 -29.03
CA MET A 1 -10.17 -8.23 -29.33
C MET A 1 -10.94 -9.11 -28.36
N PRO A 2 -12.02 -8.64 -27.72
CA PRO A 2 -12.80 -9.48 -26.80
C PRO A 2 -13.40 -10.69 -27.53
N ARG A 3 -13.50 -11.83 -26.83
CA ARG A 3 -13.95 -13.11 -27.41
C ARG A 3 -15.35 -12.99 -28.02
N LYS A 4 -15.48 -13.21 -29.33
CA LYS A 4 -16.76 -13.57 -29.95
C LYS A 4 -17.14 -14.97 -29.48
N THR A 5 -17.93 -15.06 -28.40
CA THR A 5 -18.71 -16.26 -28.11
C THR A 5 -19.68 -16.49 -29.27
N GLN A 6 -19.53 -17.59 -30.00
CA GLN A 6 -20.40 -17.92 -31.12
C GLN A 6 -21.76 -18.41 -30.61
N GLY A 7 -22.73 -17.49 -30.55
CA GLY A 7 -24.13 -17.76 -30.24
C GLY A 7 -24.98 -16.54 -30.56
N SER A 8 -25.98 -16.71 -31.44
CA SER A 8 -26.99 -15.72 -31.87
C SER A 8 -26.50 -14.32 -32.26
N THR A 9 -26.61 -13.98 -33.54
CA THR A 9 -26.42 -12.61 -34.05
C THR A 9 -27.56 -11.67 -33.64
N SER A 10 -27.21 -10.38 -33.52
CA SER A 10 -28.11 -9.24 -33.75
C SER A 10 -29.38 -9.12 -32.90
N ASP A 11 -29.35 -9.51 -31.64
CA ASP A 11 -30.19 -8.82 -30.65
C ASP A 11 -29.49 -7.52 -30.27
N ALA A 12 -30.18 -6.39 -30.35
CA ALA A 12 -29.61 -5.10 -29.95
C ALA A 12 -29.45 -5.09 -28.42
N LEU A 13 -28.26 -4.72 -27.93
CA LEU A 13 -27.95 -4.66 -26.50
C LEU A 13 -28.77 -3.54 -25.82
N ARG A 14 -30.02 -3.85 -25.48
CA ARG A 14 -30.89 -2.96 -24.69
C ARG A 14 -30.27 -2.71 -23.31
N PRO A 15 -30.52 -1.56 -22.68
CA PRO A 15 -30.20 -1.37 -21.27
C PRO A 15 -30.81 -2.51 -20.44
N VAL A 16 -30.01 -3.14 -19.59
CA VAL A 16 -30.54 -4.12 -18.62
C VAL A 16 -31.36 -3.34 -17.59
N PRO A 17 -32.66 -3.65 -17.39
CA PRO A 17 -33.48 -2.92 -16.43
C PRO A 17 -32.85 -2.90 -15.05
N LEU A 18 -32.94 -1.76 -14.36
CA LEU A 18 -32.27 -1.53 -13.07
C LEU A 18 -32.55 -2.65 -12.06
N GLU A 19 -33.81 -3.08 -11.92
CA GLU A 19 -34.21 -4.17 -11.02
C GLU A 19 -33.52 -5.49 -11.36
N THR A 20 -33.47 -5.85 -12.65
CA THR A 20 -32.80 -7.07 -13.14
C THR A 20 -31.30 -7.01 -12.90
N TRP A 21 -30.67 -5.86 -13.15
CA TRP A 21 -29.25 -5.63 -12.89
C TRP A 21 -28.93 -5.69 -11.38
N VAL A 22 -29.75 -5.07 -10.52
CA VAL A 22 -29.58 -5.13 -9.06
C VAL A 22 -29.74 -6.57 -8.55
N ALA A 23 -30.78 -7.28 -8.97
CA ALA A 23 -31.02 -8.66 -8.54
C ALA A 23 -29.88 -9.60 -8.94
N SER A 24 -29.38 -9.48 -10.19
CA SER A 24 -28.21 -10.22 -10.67
C SER A 24 -26.95 -9.85 -9.86
N THR A 25 -26.65 -8.56 -9.73
CA THR A 25 -25.44 -8.08 -9.05
C THR A 25 -25.43 -8.46 -7.56
N ARG A 26 -26.57 -8.39 -6.86
CA ARG A 26 -26.70 -8.86 -5.46
C ARG A 26 -26.39 -10.36 -5.34
N ARG A 27 -26.82 -11.19 -6.30
CA ARG A 27 -26.47 -12.63 -6.35
C ARG A 27 -24.99 -12.87 -6.62
N LEU A 28 -24.37 -12.09 -7.50
CA LEU A 28 -22.94 -12.21 -7.84
C LEU A 28 -22.04 -11.76 -6.68
N LEU A 29 -22.40 -10.68 -5.98
CA LEU A 29 -21.70 -10.24 -4.77
C LEU A 29 -21.81 -11.26 -3.63
N ALA A 30 -22.94 -11.96 -3.50
CA ALA A 30 -23.09 -13.04 -2.53
C ALA A 30 -22.18 -14.25 -2.86
N MET A 31 -22.02 -14.60 -4.15
CA MET A 31 -21.07 -15.64 -4.57
C MET A 31 -19.62 -15.25 -4.27
N GLU A 32 -19.23 -14.01 -4.59
CA GLU A 32 -17.88 -13.49 -4.28
C GLU A 32 -17.61 -13.44 -2.77
N GLN A 33 -18.59 -12.99 -1.97
CA GLN A 33 -18.50 -12.99 -0.52
C GLN A 33 -18.36 -14.41 0.05
N GLN A 34 -19.12 -15.37 -0.47
CA GLN A 34 -19.04 -16.77 -0.03
C GLN A 34 -17.67 -17.38 -0.37
N GLU A 35 -17.12 -17.11 -1.56
CA GLU A 35 -15.79 -17.55 -1.97
C GLU A 35 -14.69 -16.92 -1.09
N GLU A 36 -14.75 -15.60 -0.83
CA GLU A 36 -13.79 -14.92 0.03
C GLU A 36 -13.84 -15.45 1.48
N VAL A 37 -15.04 -15.67 2.02
CA VAL A 37 -15.24 -16.25 3.36
C VAL A 37 -14.71 -17.68 3.41
N GLN A 38 -14.92 -18.48 2.36
CA GLN A 38 -14.50 -19.88 2.35
C GLN A 38 -12.98 -20.02 2.20
N ALA A 39 -12.36 -19.31 1.24
CA ALA A 39 -10.92 -19.32 1.07
C ALA A 39 -10.17 -18.88 2.36
N MET A 40 -10.66 -17.85 3.07
CA MET A 40 -10.09 -17.47 4.37
C MET A 40 -10.31 -18.51 5.47
N ARG A 41 -11.42 -19.26 5.47
CA ARG A 41 -11.62 -20.37 6.42
C ARG A 41 -10.67 -21.52 6.14
N ASP A 42 -10.45 -21.85 4.88
CA ASP A 42 -9.56 -22.93 4.49
C ASP A 42 -8.09 -22.56 4.75
N GLU A 43 -7.68 -21.31 4.52
CA GLU A 43 -6.39 -20.76 4.99
C GLU A 43 -6.26 -20.81 6.54
N LEU A 44 -7.35 -20.61 7.28
CA LEU A 44 -7.35 -20.67 8.76
C LEU A 44 -7.35 -22.11 9.30
N ALA A 45 -7.93 -23.07 8.59
CA ALA A 45 -8.05 -24.46 9.01
C ALA A 45 -6.85 -25.35 8.61
N THR A 46 -6.11 -24.98 7.56
CA THR A 46 -4.99 -25.79 7.03
C THR A 46 -3.65 -25.54 7.72
N LEU A 47 -3.43 -24.38 8.32
CA LEU A 47 -2.14 -23.99 8.92
C LEU A 47 -2.25 -23.77 10.42
N ASN A 48 -1.31 -24.33 11.19
CA ASN A 48 -1.21 -24.14 12.65
C ASN A 48 -1.05 -22.65 13.02
N ASP A 49 -1.56 -22.22 14.19
CA ASP A 49 -1.42 -20.84 14.71
C ASP A 49 0.05 -20.32 14.67
N SER A 50 1.04 -21.22 14.80
CA SER A 50 2.48 -20.93 14.66
C SER A 50 2.90 -20.50 13.26
N GLU A 51 2.35 -21.12 12.21
CA GLU A 51 2.72 -20.93 10.80
C GLU A 51 1.76 -19.98 10.07
N ASN A 52 0.48 -19.99 10.43
CA ASN A 52 -0.60 -19.31 9.72
C ASN A 52 -0.41 -17.78 9.61
N PRO A 53 -0.22 -17.18 8.43
CA PRO A 53 0.08 -15.75 8.30
C PRO A 53 -1.12 -14.83 8.62
N ASN A 54 -2.31 -15.40 8.82
CA ASN A 54 -3.51 -14.70 9.30
C ASN A 54 -3.67 -14.73 10.84
N VAL A 55 -2.70 -15.30 11.58
CA VAL A 55 -2.71 -15.39 13.05
C VAL A 55 -1.41 -14.88 13.67
N LEU A 56 -1.53 -13.97 14.65
CA LEU A 56 -0.44 -13.41 15.45
C LEU A 56 -0.57 -13.80 16.93
N THR A 57 0.26 -14.74 17.37
CA THR A 57 0.27 -15.28 18.74
C THR A 57 1.23 -14.54 19.68
N HIS A 58 1.12 -14.83 20.99
CA HIS A 58 2.04 -14.36 22.04
C HIS A 58 2.19 -12.83 22.15
N LEU A 59 1.17 -12.09 21.73
CA LEU A 59 1.09 -10.64 21.86
C LEU A 59 0.88 -10.23 23.32
N THR A 60 1.33 -9.01 23.64
CA THR A 60 1.22 -8.40 24.97
C THR A 60 0.61 -7.00 24.85
N LEU A 61 -0.36 -6.64 25.68
CA LEU A 61 -0.98 -5.31 25.65
C LEU A 61 -0.04 -4.27 26.29
N ALA A 62 0.69 -3.52 25.48
CA ALA A 62 1.67 -2.53 25.93
C ALA A 62 0.99 -1.24 26.44
N ARG A 63 -0.08 -0.80 25.76
CA ARG A 63 -0.82 0.42 26.10
C ARG A 63 -2.25 0.35 25.58
N TYR A 64 -3.14 1.14 26.18
CA TYR A 64 -4.40 1.52 25.55
C TYR A 64 -4.65 3.02 25.69
N SER A 65 -5.47 3.57 24.80
CA SER A 65 -5.82 5.00 24.73
C SER A 65 -7.21 5.20 24.13
N THR A 66 -7.76 6.40 24.24
CA THR A 66 -8.97 6.80 23.49
C THR A 66 -8.54 7.50 22.21
N GLY A 67 -8.92 6.95 21.06
CA GLY A 67 -8.70 7.54 19.74
C GLY A 67 -9.89 8.37 19.27
N LEU A 68 -9.89 8.72 17.98
CA LEU A 68 -10.96 9.47 17.34
C LEU A 68 -12.31 8.74 17.40
N PHE A 69 -13.38 9.53 17.44
CA PHE A 69 -14.76 9.12 17.67
C PHE A 69 -14.91 8.27 18.95
N GLY A 70 -14.16 8.60 20.00
CA GLY A 70 -14.26 7.99 21.33
C GLY A 70 -13.87 6.51 21.43
N ARG A 71 -13.31 5.91 20.36
CA ARG A 71 -12.95 4.49 20.29
C ARG A 71 -11.79 4.14 21.23
N THR A 72 -11.81 2.92 21.79
CA THR A 72 -10.63 2.40 22.51
C THR A 72 -9.62 1.87 21.51
N VAL A 73 -8.39 2.40 21.52
CA VAL A 73 -7.26 1.88 20.75
C VAL A 73 -6.37 1.09 21.70
N LEU A 74 -6.25 -0.21 21.44
CA LEU A 74 -5.34 -1.14 22.11
C LEU A 74 -4.04 -1.21 21.30
N GLN A 75 -2.88 -1.10 21.93
CA GLN A 75 -1.56 -1.24 21.30
C GLN A 75 -0.85 -2.47 21.86
N PHE A 76 -0.70 -3.49 21.01
CA PHE A 76 -0.02 -4.74 21.33
C PHE A 76 1.44 -4.70 20.88
N SER A 77 2.34 -5.27 21.69
CA SER A 77 3.75 -5.49 21.34
C SER A 77 4.04 -6.96 21.03
N PHE A 78 4.93 -7.19 20.06
CA PHE A 78 5.46 -8.52 19.75
C PHE A 78 6.40 -9.03 20.87
N PRO A 79 6.49 -10.36 21.09
CA PRO A 79 7.31 -10.94 22.17
C PRO A 79 8.81 -10.72 21.94
N SER A 80 9.48 -10.08 22.89
CA SER A 80 10.77 -9.39 22.68
C SER A 80 12.05 -10.19 23.00
N LEU A 81 11.97 -11.51 23.21
CA LEU A 81 13.03 -12.27 23.90
C LEU A 81 13.74 -13.39 23.11
N SER A 82 13.26 -13.79 21.93
CA SER A 82 13.91 -14.86 21.13
C SER A 82 13.91 -14.60 19.62
N LEU A 83 12.78 -14.15 19.07
CA LEU A 83 12.64 -13.87 17.64
C LEU A 83 13.08 -12.44 17.36
N ARG A 84 14.07 -12.26 16.46
CA ARG A 84 14.59 -10.92 16.09
C ARG A 84 13.70 -10.12 15.13
N GLN A 85 12.66 -10.75 14.59
CA GLN A 85 11.65 -10.16 13.71
C GLN A 85 10.28 -10.73 14.09
N ALA A 86 9.21 -9.99 13.77
CA ALA A 86 7.87 -10.54 13.82
C ALA A 86 7.71 -11.64 12.75
N LYS A 87 6.87 -12.64 13.02
CA LYS A 87 6.43 -13.64 12.04
C LYS A 87 5.87 -12.93 10.79
N PRO A 88 6.28 -13.29 9.56
CA PRO A 88 5.68 -12.76 8.33
C PRO A 88 4.15 -12.94 8.34
N HIS A 89 3.41 -11.86 8.14
CA HIS A 89 1.97 -11.82 8.41
C HIS A 89 1.21 -10.97 7.40
N GLN A 90 -0.06 -11.30 7.14
CA GLN A 90 -0.90 -10.56 6.18
C GLN A 90 -1.69 -9.39 6.77
N PHE A 91 -1.55 -9.09 8.08
CA PHE A 91 -2.30 -8.02 8.73
C PHE A 91 -1.97 -6.64 8.14
N THR A 92 -2.99 -5.98 7.60
CA THR A 92 -2.93 -4.60 7.12
C THR A 92 -3.74 -3.67 8.02
N VAL A 93 -3.46 -2.37 7.96
CA VAL A 93 -4.35 -1.36 8.55
C VAL A 93 -5.74 -1.52 7.95
N GLY A 94 -6.78 -1.48 8.78
CA GLY A 94 -8.19 -1.58 8.40
C GLY A 94 -8.72 -2.99 8.21
N ASP A 95 -7.91 -4.03 8.46
CA ASP A 95 -8.42 -5.41 8.61
C ASP A 95 -9.27 -5.54 9.88
N LEU A 96 -10.29 -6.41 9.82
CA LEU A 96 -11.08 -6.81 10.98
C LEU A 96 -10.33 -7.92 11.72
N VAL A 97 -10.25 -7.83 13.05
CA VAL A 97 -9.53 -8.81 13.88
C VAL A 97 -10.33 -9.23 15.10
N GLN A 98 -10.14 -10.48 15.51
CA GLN A 98 -10.65 -11.04 16.76
C GLN A 98 -9.52 -11.12 17.79
N ILE A 99 -9.83 -10.89 19.06
CA ILE A 99 -8.84 -10.91 20.15
C ILE A 99 -9.09 -12.15 21.01
N ARG A 100 -8.26 -13.20 20.82
CA ARG A 100 -8.20 -14.38 21.69
C ARG A 100 -7.28 -14.11 22.89
N VAL A 101 -7.64 -14.65 24.06
CA VAL A 101 -6.81 -14.61 25.28
C VAL A 101 -6.58 -16.05 25.73
N GLN A 102 -5.35 -16.44 26.07
CA GLN A 102 -4.97 -17.84 26.35
C GLN A 102 -5.61 -18.51 27.60
N LYS A 103 -6.45 -17.81 28.37
CA LYS A 103 -7.24 -18.44 29.44
C LYS A 103 -8.47 -19.12 28.86
N THR A 104 -9.00 -20.13 29.56
CA THR A 104 -10.21 -20.85 29.18
C THR A 104 -11.44 -19.93 29.20
N ILE A 105 -11.72 -19.33 28.05
CA ILE A 105 -12.95 -18.58 27.78
C ILE A 105 -14.12 -19.58 27.71
N PRO A 106 -15.23 -19.37 28.44
CA PRO A 106 -16.36 -20.29 28.41
C PRO A 106 -17.01 -20.29 27.02
N ALA A 107 -17.25 -21.51 26.50
CA ALA A 107 -17.84 -21.71 25.18
C ALA A 107 -19.19 -20.98 25.05
N GLY A 108 -19.33 -20.16 24.01
CA GLY A 108 -20.52 -19.34 23.74
C GLY A 108 -20.35 -17.83 23.99
N SER A 109 -19.32 -17.40 24.73
CA SER A 109 -19.05 -15.95 24.89
C SER A 109 -18.41 -15.34 23.63
N LYS A 110 -18.89 -14.16 23.22
CA LYS A 110 -18.43 -13.48 22.00
C LYS A 110 -17.04 -12.87 22.23
N LEU A 111 -16.03 -13.41 21.54
CA LEU A 111 -14.68 -12.83 21.53
C LEU A 111 -14.72 -11.39 20.98
N PRO A 112 -14.06 -10.42 21.64
CA PRO A 112 -14.14 -9.03 21.23
C PRO A 112 -13.45 -8.80 19.88
N THR A 113 -14.05 -7.90 19.10
CA THR A 113 -13.63 -7.59 17.72
C THR A 113 -13.16 -6.15 17.59
N GLY A 114 -12.18 -5.92 16.72
CA GLY A 114 -11.65 -4.58 16.45
C GLY A 114 -11.11 -4.46 15.03
N ILE A 115 -10.73 -3.24 14.67
CA ILE A 115 -10.17 -2.91 13.35
C ILE A 115 -8.72 -2.48 13.54
N VAL A 116 -7.79 -3.05 12.78
CA VAL A 116 -6.36 -2.66 12.86
C VAL A 116 -6.23 -1.17 12.52
N SER A 117 -5.73 -0.35 13.45
CA SER A 117 -5.48 1.07 13.23
C SER A 117 -4.04 1.37 12.85
N LYS A 118 -3.08 0.54 13.28
CA LYS A 118 -1.66 0.71 12.93
C LYS A 118 -0.93 -0.63 12.95
N VAL A 119 0.02 -0.79 12.04
CA VAL A 119 1.00 -1.89 12.04
C VAL A 119 2.39 -1.25 12.15
N GLU A 120 3.24 -1.77 13.02
CA GLU A 120 4.61 -1.33 13.27
C GLU A 120 5.51 -2.56 13.39
N GLU A 121 6.81 -2.45 13.10
CA GLU A 121 7.79 -3.56 13.24
C GLU A 121 7.79 -4.26 14.61
N LYS A 122 7.32 -3.55 15.65
CA LYS A 122 7.41 -3.94 17.06
C LYS A 122 6.03 -4.12 17.72
N GLY A 123 4.95 -3.91 16.97
CA GLY A 123 3.60 -4.02 17.52
C GLY A 123 2.47 -3.70 16.54
N ILE A 124 1.26 -4.01 16.95
CA ILE A 124 0.03 -3.80 16.17
C ILE A 124 -1.01 -3.11 17.04
N SER A 125 -1.68 -2.10 16.49
CA SER A 125 -2.72 -1.33 17.17
C SER A 125 -4.08 -1.66 16.60
N VAL A 126 -5.07 -1.87 17.48
CA VAL A 126 -6.43 -2.27 17.15
C VAL A 126 -7.42 -1.30 17.80
N ALA A 127 -8.27 -0.68 16.98
CA ALA A 127 -9.38 0.15 17.42
C ALA A 127 -10.64 -0.70 17.64
N VAL A 128 -11.09 -0.80 18.89
CA VAL A 128 -12.32 -1.46 19.30
C VAL A 128 -13.45 -0.43 19.39
N ASN A 129 -14.66 -0.79 18.95
CA ASN A 129 -15.84 0.06 19.12
C ASN A 129 -16.28 0.06 20.59
N SER A 130 -16.51 1.25 21.15
CA SER A 130 -16.91 1.47 22.55
C SER A 130 -18.31 0.96 22.94
N ASP A 131 -19.01 0.38 21.98
CA ASP A 131 -20.44 0.07 22.04
C ASP A 131 -20.70 -1.45 22.05
N GLN A 132 -19.62 -2.26 22.03
CA GLN A 132 -19.61 -3.63 22.58
C GLN A 132 -19.13 -3.53 24.02
N ASP A 133 -19.99 -3.85 25.00
CA ASP A 133 -19.69 -3.68 26.44
C ASP A 133 -18.76 -4.78 27.02
N ASP A 134 -18.27 -5.71 26.18
CA ASP A 134 -17.58 -6.96 26.57
C ASP A 134 -16.06 -6.83 26.82
N VAL A 135 -15.40 -5.73 26.42
CA VAL A 135 -13.96 -5.56 26.65
C VAL A 135 -13.68 -5.01 28.05
N ASP A 136 -13.48 -5.91 29.02
CA ASP A 136 -12.81 -5.50 30.26
C ASP A 136 -11.31 -5.25 29.99
N GLU A 137 -10.99 -3.99 29.71
CA GLU A 137 -9.63 -3.45 29.55
C GLU A 137 -8.69 -3.90 30.70
N VAL A 138 -9.20 -4.20 31.90
CA VAL A 138 -8.42 -4.64 33.07
C VAL A 138 -8.07 -6.13 32.99
N GLU A 139 -8.88 -6.96 32.34
CA GLU A 139 -8.53 -8.37 32.11
C GLU A 139 -7.43 -8.51 31.06
N LEU A 140 -7.51 -7.76 29.95
CA LEU A 140 -6.43 -7.72 28.94
C LEU A 140 -5.10 -7.20 29.51
N LEU A 141 -5.13 -6.28 30.48
CA LEU A 141 -3.94 -5.83 31.22
C LEU A 141 -3.47 -6.84 32.28
N GLY A 142 -4.37 -7.71 32.77
CA GLY A 142 -4.07 -8.81 33.69
C GLY A 142 -3.61 -10.09 32.98
N ALA A 143 -3.76 -10.17 31.66
CA ALA A 143 -3.34 -11.28 30.81
C ALA A 143 -1.82 -11.27 30.58
N ALA A 144 -1.06 -11.66 31.61
CA ALA A 144 0.39 -11.85 31.54
C ALA A 144 0.84 -13.04 30.64
N ALA A 145 -0.09 -13.72 29.96
CA ALA A 145 0.14 -14.85 29.09
C ALA A 145 -0.72 -14.73 27.82
N GLY A 146 -0.05 -14.74 26.65
CA GLY A 146 -0.59 -14.95 25.32
C GLY A 146 -1.93 -14.31 24.98
N ILE A 147 -1.88 -13.08 24.45
CA ILE A 147 -2.95 -12.58 23.57
C ILE A 147 -2.65 -13.09 22.15
N THR A 148 -3.68 -13.49 21.42
CA THR A 148 -3.61 -13.84 20.00
C THR A 148 -4.56 -12.95 19.22
N LEU A 149 -4.13 -12.45 18.06
CA LEU A 149 -4.99 -11.78 17.10
C LEU A 149 -5.22 -12.68 15.89
N ASP A 150 -6.49 -12.85 15.53
CA ASP A 150 -6.93 -13.59 14.36
C ASP A 150 -7.50 -12.61 13.33
N ARG A 151 -7.12 -12.74 12.06
CA ARG A 151 -7.66 -11.91 10.97
C ARG A 151 -9.02 -12.45 10.52
N LEU A 152 -10.07 -11.64 10.68
CA LEU A 152 -11.44 -11.98 10.30
C LEU A 152 -11.76 -11.46 8.89
N VAL A 153 -12.70 -12.14 8.22
CA VAL A 153 -13.21 -11.72 6.91
C VAL A 153 -13.94 -10.38 7.03
N ASN A 154 -13.51 -9.38 6.27
CA ASN A 154 -14.01 -8.00 6.40
C ASN A 154 -15.30 -7.76 5.58
N ASN A 155 -16.39 -8.36 6.03
CA ASN A 155 -17.72 -8.23 5.42
C ASN A 155 -18.25 -6.78 5.32
N ALA A 156 -17.62 -5.78 5.97
CA ALA A 156 -18.04 -4.39 5.92
C ALA A 156 -17.96 -3.76 4.51
N THR A 157 -17.17 -4.34 3.60
CA THR A 157 -17.16 -3.95 2.18
C THR A 157 -18.45 -4.41 1.49
N PHE A 158 -18.80 -5.70 1.56
CA PHE A 158 -20.03 -6.23 0.96
C PHE A 158 -21.29 -5.58 1.51
N VAL A 159 -21.38 -5.37 2.84
CA VAL A 159 -22.52 -4.66 3.46
C VAL A 159 -22.72 -3.26 2.87
N LYS A 160 -21.65 -2.54 2.52
CA LYS A 160 -21.75 -1.22 1.86
C LYS A 160 -22.13 -1.32 0.39
N LEU A 161 -21.64 -2.33 -0.34
CA LEU A 161 -22.02 -2.57 -1.73
C LEU A 161 -23.52 -2.91 -1.82
N THR A 162 -23.98 -3.88 -1.02
CA THR A 162 -25.41 -4.23 -0.93
C THR A 162 -26.24 -3.02 -0.50
N SER A 163 -25.82 -2.26 0.51
CA SER A 163 -26.54 -1.05 0.94
C SER A 163 -26.68 0.03 -0.15
N ALA A 164 -25.77 0.09 -1.12
CA ALA A 164 -25.92 0.96 -2.30
C ALA A 164 -26.88 0.37 -3.35
N LEU A 165 -26.89 -0.95 -3.54
CA LEU A 165 -27.92 -1.63 -4.33
C LEU A 165 -29.32 -1.45 -3.70
N ASP A 166 -29.42 -1.47 -2.37
CA ASP A 166 -30.66 -1.24 -1.62
C ASP A 166 -31.14 0.22 -1.68
N GLN A 167 -30.24 1.16 -2.00
CA GLN A 167 -30.58 2.55 -2.33
C GLN A 167 -31.04 2.67 -3.79
N LEU A 168 -30.43 1.93 -4.73
CA LEU A 168 -30.87 1.84 -6.13
C LEU A 168 -32.24 1.15 -6.30
N THR A 169 -32.73 0.38 -5.33
CA THR A 169 -34.11 -0.16 -5.36
C THR A 169 -35.18 0.82 -4.84
N LYS A 170 -34.82 2.08 -4.54
CA LYS A 170 -35.77 3.11 -4.11
C LYS A 170 -36.01 4.08 -5.25
N PHE A 171 -37.26 4.28 -5.65
CA PHE A 171 -37.65 5.09 -6.82
C PHE A 171 -37.30 6.59 -6.75
N ASP A 172 -36.70 7.07 -5.65
CA ASP A 172 -36.14 8.43 -5.53
C ASP A 172 -34.60 8.34 -5.40
N TYR A 173 -33.90 8.71 -6.46
CA TYR A 173 -32.43 8.82 -6.49
C TYR A 173 -31.92 10.23 -6.14
N GLY A 174 -32.82 11.16 -5.84
CA GLY A 174 -32.53 12.55 -5.49
C GLY A 174 -31.62 13.23 -6.52
N ALA A 175 -30.42 13.60 -6.08
CA ALA A 175 -29.43 14.24 -6.95
C ALA A 175 -29.01 13.35 -8.14
N ALA A 176 -28.95 12.03 -7.97
CA ALA A 176 -28.34 11.13 -8.94
C ALA A 176 -29.29 10.67 -10.06
N GLN A 177 -30.56 11.11 -10.06
CA GLN A 177 -31.60 10.68 -11.00
C GLN A 177 -31.12 10.67 -12.47
N ALA A 178 -30.57 11.80 -12.94
CA ALA A 178 -30.12 11.92 -14.33
C ALA A 178 -29.00 10.94 -14.72
N VAL A 179 -28.17 10.50 -13.76
CA VAL A 179 -27.12 9.49 -13.98
C VAL A 179 -27.72 8.08 -14.00
N VAL A 180 -28.74 7.80 -13.18
CA VAL A 180 -29.46 6.52 -13.20
C VAL A 180 -30.24 6.37 -14.51
N ASP A 181 -30.96 7.42 -14.93
CA ASP A 181 -31.71 7.47 -16.18
C ASP A 181 -30.82 7.11 -17.39
N VAL A 182 -29.68 7.80 -17.55
CA VAL A 182 -28.75 7.62 -18.69
C VAL A 182 -28.05 6.26 -18.72
N VAL A 183 -28.03 5.53 -17.58
CA VAL A 183 -27.26 4.27 -17.44
C VAL A 183 -28.15 3.01 -17.39
N PHE A 184 -29.45 3.17 -17.14
CA PHE A 184 -30.42 2.08 -17.05
C PHE A 184 -31.72 2.28 -17.83
N SER A 185 -31.96 3.47 -18.39
CA SER A 185 -33.09 3.77 -19.29
C SER A 185 -32.58 4.22 -20.65
N ASP A 186 -33.44 4.25 -21.67
CA ASP A 186 -33.10 4.75 -23.02
C ASP A 186 -33.04 6.30 -23.09
N ARG A 187 -32.58 6.96 -22.02
CA ARG A 187 -32.41 8.42 -21.98
C ARG A 187 -31.06 8.80 -22.59
N GLU A 188 -31.09 9.62 -23.64
CA GLU A 188 -29.86 10.16 -24.23
C GLU A 188 -29.10 11.07 -23.23
N PRO A 189 -27.76 10.97 -23.15
CA PRO A 189 -26.94 11.87 -22.36
C PRO A 189 -27.09 13.33 -22.81
N SER A 190 -26.97 14.28 -21.89
CA SER A 190 -27.24 15.69 -22.17
C SER A 190 -26.09 16.62 -21.78
N TRP A 191 -25.83 17.62 -22.61
CA TRP A 191 -24.74 18.59 -22.43
C TRP A 191 -25.22 20.03 -22.59
N ASN A 192 -24.38 20.98 -22.18
CA ASN A 192 -24.52 22.39 -22.52
C ASN A 192 -23.88 22.69 -23.88
N THR A 193 -24.54 23.52 -24.67
CA THR A 193 -24.03 24.08 -25.94
C THR A 193 -24.07 25.61 -25.88
N PRO A 194 -23.04 26.32 -26.39
CA PRO A 194 -21.75 25.81 -26.86
C PRO A 194 -20.94 25.13 -25.74
N LEU A 195 -19.88 24.40 -26.11
CA LEU A 195 -18.92 23.89 -25.13
C LEU A 195 -18.23 25.08 -24.42
N PRO A 196 -17.92 24.96 -23.11
CA PRO A 196 -17.28 26.04 -22.37
C PRO A 196 -15.87 26.29 -22.89
N GLU A 197 -15.55 27.55 -23.22
CA GLU A 197 -14.17 27.96 -23.42
C GLU A 197 -13.41 27.88 -22.09
N ILE A 198 -12.24 27.25 -22.11
CA ILE A 198 -11.38 27.10 -20.94
C ILE A 198 -9.96 27.58 -21.26
N THR A 199 -9.38 28.26 -20.29
CA THR A 199 -7.95 28.58 -20.22
C THR A 199 -7.32 27.58 -19.24
N PRO A 200 -6.59 26.54 -19.70
CA PRO A 200 -5.93 25.59 -18.80
C PRO A 200 -4.98 26.29 -17.83
N PHE A 201 -4.94 25.86 -16.57
CA PHE A 201 -3.99 26.38 -15.59
C PHE A 201 -2.60 25.76 -15.78
N ASN A 202 -2.53 24.51 -16.24
CA ASN A 202 -1.31 23.92 -16.80
C ASN A 202 -1.25 24.16 -18.32
N ALA A 203 -0.30 24.98 -18.77
CA ALA A 203 -0.08 25.27 -20.19
C ALA A 203 0.46 24.07 -21.02
N GLY A 204 0.90 22.98 -20.37
CA GLY A 204 1.42 21.78 -21.02
C GLY A 204 0.39 20.71 -21.36
N LEU A 205 -0.92 21.04 -21.41
CA LEU A 205 -1.94 20.10 -21.90
C LEU A 205 -1.97 20.06 -23.44
N ASN A 206 -2.24 18.89 -24.01
CA ASN A 206 -2.55 18.74 -25.44
C ASN A 206 -4.05 18.89 -25.73
N GLU A 207 -4.41 19.09 -27.00
CA GLU A 207 -5.80 19.34 -27.40
C GLU A 207 -6.77 18.21 -27.02
N SER A 208 -6.36 16.93 -27.04
CA SER A 208 -7.25 15.82 -26.62
C SER A 208 -7.58 15.88 -25.11
N GLN A 209 -6.64 16.34 -24.29
CA GLN A 209 -6.85 16.58 -22.86
C GLN A 209 -7.75 17.81 -22.66
N VAL A 210 -7.53 18.90 -23.41
CA VAL A 210 -8.36 20.12 -23.33
C VAL A 210 -9.79 19.83 -23.80
N GLU A 211 -9.99 19.11 -24.91
CA GLU A 211 -11.31 18.71 -25.42
C GLU A 211 -12.04 17.83 -24.39
N ALA A 212 -11.38 16.82 -23.83
CA ALA A 212 -11.97 15.96 -22.80
C ALA A 212 -12.42 16.77 -21.57
N ILE A 213 -11.67 17.82 -21.18
CA ILE A 213 -12.05 18.71 -20.07
C ILE A 213 -13.22 19.63 -20.46
N ARG A 214 -13.22 20.24 -21.66
CA ARG A 214 -14.35 21.05 -22.15
C ARG A 214 -15.64 20.21 -22.17
N PHE A 215 -15.55 18.97 -22.66
CA PHE A 215 -16.65 18.01 -22.73
C PHE A 215 -17.15 17.59 -21.33
N ALA A 216 -16.25 17.19 -20.43
CA ALA A 216 -16.59 16.82 -19.06
C ALA A 216 -17.18 17.98 -18.24
N LEU A 217 -16.79 19.23 -18.54
CA LEU A 217 -17.42 20.43 -17.96
C LEU A 217 -18.82 20.67 -18.53
N ALA A 218 -19.06 20.38 -19.81
CA ALA A 218 -20.34 20.60 -20.50
C ALA A 218 -21.44 19.57 -20.15
N SER A 219 -21.08 18.32 -19.84
CA SER A 219 -22.05 17.25 -19.52
C SER A 219 -22.90 17.57 -18.29
N LYS A 220 -24.21 17.33 -18.38
CA LYS A 220 -25.20 17.57 -17.31
C LYS A 220 -25.41 16.35 -16.42
N ASP A 221 -25.00 15.18 -16.86
CA ASP A 221 -25.32 13.87 -16.27
C ASP A 221 -24.08 12.98 -16.17
N LEU A 222 -23.51 12.57 -17.30
CA LEU A 222 -22.41 11.60 -17.35
C LEU A 222 -21.37 11.93 -18.44
N ALA A 223 -20.08 11.75 -18.14
CA ALA A 223 -19.01 11.75 -19.14
C ALA A 223 -17.88 10.77 -18.80
N LEU A 224 -17.25 10.19 -19.82
CA LEU A 224 -16.16 9.22 -19.69
C LEU A 224 -14.86 9.78 -20.28
N ILE A 225 -13.82 9.89 -19.46
CA ILE A 225 -12.45 10.19 -19.90
C ILE A 225 -11.69 8.86 -20.01
N HIS A 226 -11.54 8.35 -21.23
CA HIS A 226 -10.74 7.17 -21.51
C HIS A 226 -9.26 7.57 -21.59
N GLY A 227 -8.47 7.13 -20.63
CA GLY A 227 -7.05 7.50 -20.51
C GLY A 227 -6.10 6.30 -20.64
N PRO A 228 -5.69 5.95 -21.88
CA PRO A 228 -4.68 4.93 -22.16
C PRO A 228 -3.34 5.13 -21.42
N PRO A 229 -2.44 4.12 -21.39
CA PRO A 229 -1.14 4.21 -20.75
C PRO A 229 -0.33 5.43 -21.20
N GLY A 230 0.27 6.14 -20.24
CA GLY A 230 1.11 7.33 -20.50
C GLY A 230 0.36 8.61 -20.91
N THR A 231 -0.95 8.59 -21.16
CA THR A 231 -1.71 9.74 -21.72
C THR A 231 -1.98 10.91 -20.76
N GLY A 232 -1.51 10.83 -19.51
CA GLY A 232 -1.72 11.88 -18.52
C GLY A 232 -3.15 11.98 -17.98
N LYS A 233 -3.92 10.88 -17.97
CA LYS A 233 -5.26 10.76 -17.35
C LYS A 233 -5.41 11.55 -16.04
N THR A 234 -4.59 11.24 -15.04
CA THR A 234 -4.61 11.93 -13.72
C THR A 234 -4.22 13.41 -13.80
N THR A 235 -3.40 13.83 -14.78
CA THR A 235 -3.16 15.26 -15.06
C THR A 235 -4.44 15.96 -15.55
N THR A 236 -5.15 15.30 -16.47
CA THR A 236 -6.41 15.78 -17.07
C THR A 236 -7.50 15.87 -16.01
N VAL A 237 -7.61 14.87 -15.13
CA VAL A 237 -8.52 14.88 -13.97
C VAL A 237 -8.19 16.02 -12.99
N VAL A 238 -6.92 16.27 -12.69
CA VAL A 238 -6.51 17.38 -11.81
C VAL A 238 -6.84 18.75 -12.41
N GLU A 239 -6.59 18.97 -13.70
CA GLU A 239 -6.97 20.20 -14.39
C GLU A 239 -8.50 20.36 -14.44
N PHE A 240 -9.25 19.28 -14.72
CA PHE A 240 -10.72 19.29 -14.66
C PHE A 240 -11.25 19.70 -13.28
N ILE A 241 -10.69 19.17 -12.19
CA ILE A 241 -11.03 19.58 -10.82
C ILE A 241 -10.74 21.07 -10.61
N LEU A 242 -9.58 21.58 -11.08
CA LEU A 242 -9.24 23.00 -10.95
C LEU A 242 -10.23 23.90 -11.70
N GLN A 243 -10.65 23.53 -12.91
CA GLN A 243 -11.66 24.28 -13.67
C GLN A 243 -13.02 24.22 -12.97
N ALA A 244 -13.52 23.02 -12.64
CA ALA A 244 -14.81 22.80 -11.99
C ALA A 244 -14.93 23.59 -10.67
N VAL A 245 -13.89 23.60 -9.85
CA VAL A 245 -13.89 24.29 -8.55
C VAL A 245 -13.64 25.79 -8.68
N THR A 246 -12.79 26.25 -9.61
CA THR A 246 -12.34 27.67 -9.64
C THR A 246 -12.90 28.53 -10.77
N LYS A 247 -13.69 27.96 -11.68
CA LYS A 247 -14.48 28.69 -12.68
C LYS A 247 -15.99 28.48 -12.53
N PHE A 248 -16.42 27.33 -12.02
CA PHE A 248 -17.83 26.96 -11.88
C PHE A 248 -18.30 26.81 -10.42
N ASP A 249 -17.43 27.08 -9.43
CA ASP A 249 -17.65 26.99 -7.96
C ASP A 249 -18.31 25.68 -7.49
N LEU A 250 -18.03 24.57 -8.19
CA LEU A 250 -18.68 23.28 -7.91
C LEU A 250 -18.04 22.59 -6.70
N LYS A 251 -18.89 21.97 -5.86
CA LYS A 251 -18.43 21.09 -4.79
C LYS A 251 -18.20 19.67 -5.33
N VAL A 252 -16.96 19.21 -5.26
CA VAL A 252 -16.52 17.96 -5.93
C VAL A 252 -16.22 16.84 -4.94
N LEU A 253 -16.74 15.64 -5.22
CA LEU A 253 -16.32 14.38 -4.59
C LEU A 253 -15.39 13.62 -5.55
N VAL A 254 -14.15 13.38 -5.15
CA VAL A 254 -13.17 12.60 -5.90
C VAL A 254 -13.03 11.21 -5.27
N CYS A 255 -13.24 10.18 -6.08
CA CYS A 255 -13.18 8.78 -5.71
C CYS A 255 -12.31 7.95 -6.64
N ALA A 256 -11.93 6.76 -6.15
CA ALA A 256 -11.28 5.69 -6.88
C ALA A 256 -11.42 4.37 -6.10
N PRO A 257 -11.23 3.19 -6.72
CA PRO A 257 -11.29 1.91 -6.00
C PRO A 257 -10.16 1.75 -4.96
N SER A 258 -8.94 2.19 -5.27
CA SER A 258 -7.75 2.04 -4.39
C SER A 258 -7.40 3.33 -3.64
N ASN A 259 -6.75 3.21 -2.46
CA ASN A 259 -6.26 4.40 -1.74
C ASN A 259 -5.18 5.15 -2.53
N ILE A 260 -4.28 4.43 -3.20
CA ILE A 260 -3.16 5.00 -3.96
C ILE A 260 -3.68 5.88 -5.11
N ALA A 261 -4.75 5.47 -5.81
CA ALA A 261 -5.35 6.29 -6.86
C ALA A 261 -5.94 7.61 -6.31
N VAL A 262 -6.75 7.55 -5.24
CA VAL A 262 -7.29 8.76 -4.57
C VAL A 262 -6.17 9.69 -4.12
N ASP A 263 -5.12 9.10 -3.54
CA ASP A 263 -3.97 9.80 -2.99
C ASP A 263 -3.14 10.49 -4.08
N ASN A 264 -2.88 9.82 -5.21
CA ASN A 264 -2.14 10.37 -6.35
C ASN A 264 -2.86 11.60 -6.96
N VAL A 265 -4.21 11.56 -7.09
CA VAL A 265 -5.00 12.71 -7.56
C VAL A 265 -4.88 13.87 -6.55
N LEU A 266 -4.98 13.58 -5.25
CA LEU A 266 -4.90 14.60 -4.18
C LEU A 266 -3.52 15.25 -4.10
N ASP A 267 -2.43 14.50 -4.15
CA ASP A 267 -1.08 15.04 -4.06
C ASP A 267 -0.72 15.88 -5.32
N LYS A 268 -1.16 15.42 -6.50
CA LYS A 268 -1.00 16.18 -7.75
C LYS A 268 -1.86 17.45 -7.78
N LEU A 269 -3.08 17.42 -7.25
CA LEU A 269 -3.89 18.63 -7.08
C LEU A 269 -3.28 19.60 -6.06
N ALA A 270 -2.79 19.08 -4.92
CA ALA A 270 -2.19 19.87 -3.85
C ALA A 270 -0.91 20.60 -4.28
N SER A 271 -0.02 19.90 -4.98
CA SER A 271 1.20 20.49 -5.56
C SER A 271 0.85 21.54 -6.63
N THR A 272 -0.06 21.23 -7.55
CA THR A 272 -0.50 22.18 -8.59
C THR A 272 -1.15 23.43 -7.98
N CYS A 273 -2.01 23.28 -6.96
CA CYS A 273 -2.58 24.43 -6.22
C CYS A 273 -1.49 25.30 -5.58
N SER A 274 -0.46 24.67 -5.00
CA SER A 274 0.66 25.37 -4.36
C SER A 274 1.47 26.19 -5.37
N THR A 275 1.79 25.61 -6.54
CA THR A 275 2.49 26.30 -7.63
C THR A 275 1.69 27.47 -8.19
N LEU A 276 0.35 27.33 -8.30
CA LEU A 276 -0.55 28.38 -8.78
C LEU A 276 -0.95 29.41 -7.71
N GLY A 277 -0.44 29.30 -6.47
CA GLY A 277 -0.82 30.16 -5.34
C GLY A 277 -2.29 30.02 -4.88
N LYS A 278 -3.03 29.03 -5.41
CA LYS A 278 -4.46 28.83 -5.13
C LYS A 278 -4.69 28.10 -3.81
N LYS A 279 -5.56 28.64 -2.96
CA LYS A 279 -5.94 28.03 -1.67
C LYS A 279 -7.28 27.30 -1.76
N LEU A 280 -7.24 26.02 -2.13
CA LEU A 280 -8.43 25.14 -2.10
C LEU A 280 -8.54 24.36 -0.78
N ARG A 281 -9.78 24.18 -0.28
CA ARG A 281 -10.06 23.39 0.92
C ARG A 281 -10.23 21.91 0.53
N LEU A 282 -9.10 21.20 0.41
CA LEU A 282 -9.02 19.77 0.06
C LEU A 282 -9.08 18.87 1.31
N THR A 283 -9.94 17.86 1.36
CA THR A 283 -10.15 16.98 2.54
C THR A 283 -10.14 15.50 2.16
N ARG A 284 -9.34 14.67 2.85
CA ARG A 284 -9.26 13.22 2.67
C ARG A 284 -10.05 12.49 3.76
N VAL A 285 -11.01 11.66 3.33
CA VAL A 285 -11.80 10.77 4.17
C VAL A 285 -11.26 9.36 4.00
N GLY A 286 -10.68 8.82 5.08
CA GLY A 286 -9.99 7.54 5.09
C GLY A 286 -9.12 7.41 6.33
N HIS A 287 -8.71 6.19 6.68
CA HIS A 287 -7.83 5.97 7.83
C HIS A 287 -6.40 6.46 7.50
N PRO A 288 -5.75 7.34 8.27
CA PRO A 288 -4.48 7.94 7.88
C PRO A 288 -3.35 6.93 7.62
N ALA A 289 -3.30 5.83 8.38
CA ALA A 289 -2.33 4.77 8.14
C ALA A 289 -2.62 3.88 6.89
N ARG A 290 -3.59 4.25 6.04
CA ARG A 290 -3.79 3.74 4.66
C ARG A 290 -3.46 4.80 3.58
N VAL A 291 -2.89 5.96 3.97
CA VAL A 291 -2.71 7.15 3.14
C VAL A 291 -1.23 7.51 3.05
N LEU A 292 -0.78 8.06 1.92
CA LEU A 292 0.62 8.45 1.69
C LEU A 292 1.09 9.53 2.70
N PRO A 293 2.35 9.48 3.21
CA PRO A 293 2.80 10.35 4.30
C PRO A 293 2.63 11.87 4.07
N GLN A 294 2.86 12.34 2.84
CA GLN A 294 2.73 13.75 2.47
C GLN A 294 1.27 14.24 2.43
N ILE A 295 0.31 13.32 2.38
CA ILE A 295 -1.13 13.59 2.30
C ILE A 295 -1.79 13.61 3.69
N LEU A 296 -1.15 13.08 4.73
CA LEU A 296 -1.70 12.98 6.11
C LEU A 296 -2.31 14.30 6.62
N LYS A 297 -1.73 15.45 6.26
CA LYS A 297 -2.22 16.82 6.57
C LYS A 297 -3.61 17.15 6.01
N TYR A 298 -4.09 16.41 5.00
CA TYR A 298 -5.43 16.56 4.41
C TYR A 298 -6.47 15.61 5.02
N CYS A 299 -6.05 14.57 5.74
CA CYS A 299 -6.95 13.63 6.42
C CYS A 299 -7.82 14.35 7.46
N LEU A 300 -9.08 13.92 7.59
CA LEU A 300 -9.99 14.44 8.62
C LEU A 300 -9.34 14.45 10.00
N ASP A 301 -8.66 13.36 10.39
CA ASP A 301 -7.93 13.19 11.64
C ASP A 301 -6.99 14.38 11.93
N ALA A 302 -6.11 14.72 10.99
CA ALA A 302 -5.17 15.85 11.13
C ALA A 302 -5.87 17.21 11.05
N LYS A 303 -6.98 17.32 10.31
CA LYS A 303 -7.78 18.55 10.26
C LYS A 303 -8.52 18.81 11.57
N ILE A 304 -9.06 17.78 12.22
CA ILE A 304 -9.68 17.87 13.55
C ILE A 304 -8.63 18.38 14.54
N GLU A 305 -7.42 17.81 14.56
CA GLU A 305 -6.35 18.25 15.49
C GLU A 305 -5.91 19.71 15.30
N ASN A 306 -6.19 20.33 14.15
CA ASN A 306 -5.89 21.74 13.86
C ASN A 306 -7.15 22.63 13.78
N ALA A 307 -8.35 22.10 14.06
CA ALA A 307 -9.61 22.84 13.96
C ALA A 307 -9.93 23.61 15.24
N GLU A 308 -10.48 24.82 15.06
CA GLU A 308 -10.98 25.66 16.16
C GLU A 308 -12.05 24.92 16.98
N GLY A 309 -12.04 25.10 18.31
CA GLY A 309 -12.93 24.38 19.24
C GLY A 309 -12.43 23.01 19.71
N THR A 310 -11.40 22.42 19.08
CA THR A 310 -10.84 21.13 19.55
C THR A 310 -9.95 21.22 20.79
N GLU A 311 -9.66 22.42 21.29
CA GLU A 311 -9.05 22.63 22.61
C GLU A 311 -9.82 21.87 23.70
N ILE A 312 -11.15 21.96 23.67
CA ILE A 312 -12.04 21.30 24.64
C ILE A 312 -11.97 19.77 24.51
N VAL A 313 -11.94 19.25 23.27
CA VAL A 313 -11.76 17.82 23.01
C VAL A 313 -10.41 17.35 23.56
N ASN A 314 -9.35 18.14 23.38
CA ASN A 314 -8.02 17.84 23.90
C ASN A 314 -7.94 17.94 25.44
N ASP A 315 -8.73 18.80 26.10
CA ASP A 315 -8.86 18.80 27.56
C ASP A 315 -9.64 17.58 28.07
N ILE A 316 -10.76 17.20 27.45
CA ILE A 316 -11.50 15.97 27.80
C ILE A 316 -10.60 14.73 27.63
N ARG A 317 -9.75 14.68 26.57
CA ARG A 317 -8.74 13.62 26.37
C ARG A 317 -7.69 13.59 27.51
N LYS A 318 -7.26 14.74 28.04
CA LYS A 318 -6.34 14.83 29.21
C LYS A 318 -7.03 14.30 30.48
N GLU A 319 -8.28 14.71 30.72
CA GLU A 319 -9.06 14.24 31.87
C GLU A 319 -9.32 12.73 31.81
N MET A 320 -9.66 12.20 30.64
CA MET A 320 -9.79 10.75 30.42
C MET A 320 -8.48 10.01 30.72
N THR A 321 -7.33 10.54 30.31
CA THR A 321 -6.01 9.95 30.62
C THR A 321 -5.73 9.97 32.14
N ALA A 322 -6.15 11.01 32.83
CA ALA A 322 -6.08 11.09 34.29
C ALA A 322 -7.06 10.10 34.97
N MET A 323 -8.28 9.93 34.45
CA MET A 323 -9.25 8.94 34.94
C MET A 323 -8.79 7.50 34.71
N GLN A 324 -8.24 7.18 33.55
CA GLN A 324 -7.58 5.90 33.23
C GLN A 324 -6.47 5.58 34.27
N THR A 325 -5.65 6.58 34.60
CA THR A 325 -4.59 6.47 35.63
C THR A 325 -5.15 6.32 37.05
N LYS A 326 -6.34 6.85 37.36
CA LYS A 326 -7.06 6.59 38.62
C LYS A 326 -7.62 5.16 38.64
N LEU A 327 -8.27 4.70 37.56
CA LEU A 327 -8.92 3.40 37.43
C LEU A 327 -7.97 2.22 37.68
N GLN A 328 -6.72 2.34 37.19
CA GLN A 328 -5.66 1.36 37.46
C GLN A 328 -5.28 1.28 38.96
N LYS A 329 -5.35 2.39 39.70
CA LYS A 329 -4.95 2.49 41.12
C LYS A 329 -6.08 2.19 42.10
N THR A 330 -7.32 2.54 41.74
CA THR A 330 -8.52 2.25 42.54
C THR A 330 -8.74 0.74 42.61
N ARG A 331 -8.83 0.19 43.83
CA ARG A 331 -9.11 -1.24 44.06
C ARG A 331 -10.56 -1.55 44.44
N ASP A 332 -11.33 -0.52 44.77
CA ASP A 332 -12.76 -0.64 45.06
C ASP A 332 -13.60 -0.89 43.80
N LYS A 333 -14.67 -1.69 43.92
CA LYS A 333 -15.60 -2.03 42.84
C LYS A 333 -16.55 -0.86 42.54
N SER A 334 -17.01 -0.13 43.54
CA SER A 334 -17.95 0.99 43.35
C SER A 334 -17.29 2.17 42.64
N GLY A 335 -16.15 2.64 43.15
CA GLY A 335 -15.34 3.70 42.54
C GLY A 335 -14.82 3.34 41.14
N ARG A 336 -14.61 2.05 40.82
CA ARG A 336 -14.31 1.61 39.45
C ARG A 336 -15.53 1.70 38.52
N TYR A 337 -16.71 1.33 38.98
CA TYR A 337 -17.94 1.48 38.20
C TYR A 337 -18.24 2.95 37.89
N GLN A 338 -18.11 3.83 38.89
CA GLN A 338 -18.33 5.27 38.69
C GLN A 338 -17.32 5.88 37.69
N LEU A 339 -16.03 5.58 37.83
CA LEU A 339 -15.00 6.02 36.86
C LEU A 339 -15.26 5.47 35.45
N ARG A 340 -15.76 4.23 35.29
CA ARG A 340 -16.17 3.67 33.99
C ARG A 340 -17.37 4.45 33.40
N ARG A 341 -18.36 4.83 34.22
CA ARG A 341 -19.52 5.63 33.79
C ARG A 341 -19.10 7.03 33.34
N GLU A 342 -18.24 7.69 34.11
CA GLU A 342 -17.65 9.00 33.76
C GLU A 342 -16.85 8.91 32.44
N MET A 343 -16.03 7.87 32.26
CA MET A 343 -15.33 7.64 30.99
C MET A 343 -16.27 7.32 29.80
N LYS A 344 -17.38 6.58 30.00
CA LYS A 344 -18.39 6.33 28.92
C LYS A 344 -19.12 7.62 28.53
N ALA A 345 -19.38 8.53 29.48
CA ALA A 345 -19.92 9.86 29.22
C ALA A 345 -18.93 10.75 28.43
N ASN A 346 -17.68 10.87 28.87
CA ASN A 346 -16.67 11.66 28.16
C ASN A 346 -16.37 11.10 26.75
N ARG A 347 -16.42 9.76 26.55
CA ARG A 347 -16.36 9.14 25.20
C ARG A 347 -17.54 9.51 24.30
N LYS A 348 -18.74 9.74 24.85
CA LYS A 348 -19.88 10.25 24.08
C LYS A 348 -19.69 11.73 23.75
N GLU A 349 -19.29 12.56 24.71
CA GLU A 349 -19.08 13.99 24.45
C GLU A 349 -17.99 14.25 23.41
N ILE A 350 -16.89 13.48 23.42
CA ILE A 350 -15.87 13.52 22.36
C ILE A 350 -16.51 13.18 20.99
N ARG A 351 -17.30 12.11 20.89
CA ARG A 351 -18.01 11.75 19.65
C ARG A 351 -18.90 12.88 19.15
N ASP A 352 -19.75 13.42 20.00
CA ASP A 352 -20.75 14.41 19.63
C ASP A 352 -20.11 15.76 19.24
N ARG A 353 -18.93 16.09 19.79
CA ARG A 353 -18.12 17.26 19.40
C ARG A 353 -17.33 17.03 18.11
N GLU A 354 -16.61 15.91 17.98
CA GLU A 354 -15.82 15.58 16.79
C GLU A 354 -16.70 15.41 15.54
N GLN A 355 -17.90 14.83 15.69
CA GLN A 355 -18.87 14.68 14.59
C GLN A 355 -19.34 16.04 14.03
N LYS A 356 -19.53 17.06 14.88
CA LYS A 356 -19.89 18.42 14.45
C LYS A 356 -18.75 19.08 13.68
N VAL A 357 -17.55 19.07 14.26
CA VAL A 357 -16.32 19.60 13.62
C VAL A 357 -16.06 18.94 12.26
N VAL A 358 -16.30 17.63 12.12
CA VAL A 358 -16.21 16.93 10.83
C VAL A 358 -17.29 17.39 9.85
N GLY A 359 -18.54 17.58 10.33
CA GLY A 359 -19.61 18.17 9.53
C GLY A 359 -19.21 19.53 8.97
N ASP A 360 -18.71 20.44 9.81
CA ASP A 360 -18.24 21.77 9.42
C ASP A 360 -17.09 21.69 8.39
N ILE A 361 -16.08 20.84 8.64
CA ILE A 361 -14.93 20.64 7.74
C ILE A 361 -15.42 20.13 6.37
N VAL A 362 -16.31 19.14 6.33
CA VAL A 362 -16.82 18.55 5.09
C VAL A 362 -17.78 19.50 4.36
N GLN A 363 -18.60 20.26 5.08
CA GLN A 363 -19.48 21.27 4.49
C GLN A 363 -18.66 22.34 3.77
N HIS A 364 -17.61 22.86 4.41
CA HIS A 364 -16.72 23.88 3.87
C HIS A 364 -15.62 23.34 2.93
N SER A 365 -15.52 22.04 2.67
CA SER A 365 -14.55 21.49 1.73
C SER A 365 -14.96 21.76 0.29
N ASN A 366 -14.07 22.35 -0.52
CA ASN A 366 -14.27 22.50 -1.96
C ASN A 366 -14.16 21.14 -2.68
N VAL A 367 -13.21 20.30 -2.25
CA VAL A 367 -13.00 18.96 -2.79
C VAL A 367 -12.84 17.96 -1.64
N VAL A 368 -13.63 16.89 -1.69
CA VAL A 368 -13.57 15.77 -0.74
C VAL A 368 -13.04 14.54 -1.47
N PHE A 369 -12.11 13.82 -0.85
CA PHE A 369 -11.42 12.66 -1.41
C PHE A 369 -11.73 11.42 -0.57
N ALA A 370 -12.25 10.35 -1.18
CA ALA A 370 -12.55 9.09 -0.50
C ALA A 370 -12.36 7.91 -1.47
N THR A 371 -12.07 6.69 -1.01
CA THR A 371 -12.26 5.53 -1.91
C THR A 371 -13.76 5.31 -2.16
N ASN A 372 -14.13 4.57 -3.22
CA ASN A 372 -15.53 4.25 -3.53
C ASN A 372 -16.30 3.74 -2.27
N VAL A 373 -15.74 2.72 -1.60
CA VAL A 373 -16.26 2.14 -0.36
C VAL A 373 -16.06 3.06 0.87
N GLY A 374 -15.18 4.05 0.76
CA GLY A 374 -14.99 5.14 1.72
C GLY A 374 -16.09 6.21 1.66
N ALA A 375 -16.71 6.44 0.51
CA ALA A 375 -17.80 7.40 0.34
C ALA A 375 -19.08 6.99 1.11
N ALA A 376 -19.28 5.70 1.37
CA ALA A 376 -20.26 5.16 2.33
C ALA A 376 -19.89 5.40 3.81
N SER A 377 -19.06 6.40 4.13
CA SER A 377 -18.78 6.80 5.51
C SER A 377 -19.98 7.55 6.09
N LYS A 378 -20.33 7.28 7.36
CA LYS A 378 -21.35 8.06 8.10
C LYS A 378 -21.03 9.57 8.11
N LEU A 379 -19.74 9.92 8.01
CA LEU A 379 -19.25 11.31 7.94
C LEU A 379 -19.62 12.04 6.63
N LEU A 380 -20.09 11.31 5.62
CA LEU A 380 -20.55 11.82 4.32
C LEU A 380 -22.02 11.48 4.04
N LYS A 381 -22.78 10.99 5.03
CA LYS A 381 -24.16 10.52 4.84
C LYS A 381 -25.03 11.63 4.27
N ASP A 382 -25.10 12.75 4.98
CA ASP A 382 -26.03 13.86 4.75
C ASP A 382 -25.40 15.01 3.94
N VAL A 383 -24.46 14.68 3.05
CA VAL A 383 -23.71 15.64 2.22
C VAL A 383 -23.90 15.29 0.74
N THR A 384 -24.45 16.24 -0.01
CA THR A 384 -24.55 16.22 -1.46
C THR A 384 -23.40 16.98 -2.12
N PHE A 385 -23.12 16.64 -3.38
CA PHE A 385 -22.07 17.21 -4.22
C PHE A 385 -22.66 17.61 -5.58
N ASP A 386 -22.03 18.56 -6.27
CA ASP A 386 -22.44 18.95 -7.62
C ASP A 386 -21.86 18.00 -8.67
N LEU A 387 -20.69 17.42 -8.37
CA LEU A 387 -19.94 16.55 -9.28
C LEU A 387 -19.25 15.44 -8.47
N VAL A 388 -19.44 14.19 -8.90
CA VAL A 388 -18.53 13.09 -8.53
C VAL A 388 -17.55 12.84 -9.66
N ILE A 389 -16.30 12.54 -9.32
CA ILE A 389 -15.28 12.04 -10.24
C ILE A 389 -14.79 10.70 -9.72
N ILE A 390 -14.74 9.67 -10.55
CA ILE A 390 -14.16 8.36 -10.19
C ILE A 390 -12.96 8.12 -11.12
N ASP A 391 -11.73 8.23 -10.59
CA ASP A 391 -10.51 7.80 -11.30
C ASP A 391 -10.28 6.29 -11.10
N GLU A 392 -9.63 5.65 -12.07
CA GLU A 392 -9.57 4.18 -12.23
C GLU A 392 -10.94 3.47 -12.16
N ALA A 393 -12.00 4.11 -12.66
CA ALA A 393 -13.36 3.56 -12.69
C ALA A 393 -13.48 2.24 -13.49
N ALA A 394 -12.60 2.02 -14.46
CA ALA A 394 -12.51 0.78 -15.24
C ALA A 394 -11.93 -0.43 -14.47
N GLN A 395 -11.57 -0.23 -13.19
CA GLN A 395 -11.08 -1.27 -12.29
C GLN A 395 -11.96 -1.47 -11.06
N ALA A 396 -13.07 -0.74 -11.01
CA ALA A 396 -14.02 -0.77 -9.91
C ALA A 396 -15.18 -1.71 -10.28
N LEU A 397 -15.56 -2.59 -9.35
CA LEU A 397 -16.84 -3.30 -9.42
C LEU A 397 -17.96 -2.26 -9.60
N GLU A 398 -18.90 -2.48 -10.52
CA GLU A 398 -19.94 -1.49 -10.83
C GLU A 398 -20.72 -1.06 -9.58
N ALA A 399 -21.11 -2.01 -8.72
CA ALA A 399 -21.78 -1.74 -7.45
C ALA A 399 -20.98 -0.81 -6.49
N SER A 400 -19.66 -0.72 -6.65
CA SER A 400 -18.83 0.21 -5.87
C SER A 400 -18.88 1.63 -6.41
N CYS A 401 -19.01 1.82 -7.72
CA CYS A 401 -19.14 3.15 -8.34
C CYS A 401 -20.45 3.83 -7.95
N TRP A 402 -21.52 3.05 -7.76
CA TRP A 402 -22.80 3.57 -7.32
C TRP A 402 -22.78 4.20 -5.91
N ILE A 403 -21.86 3.79 -5.02
CA ILE A 403 -21.72 4.36 -3.67
C ILE A 403 -21.48 5.90 -3.71
N PRO A 404 -20.48 6.43 -4.44
CA PRO A 404 -20.30 7.88 -4.57
C PRO A 404 -21.18 8.54 -5.65
N ILE A 405 -21.68 7.80 -6.66
CA ILE A 405 -22.61 8.38 -7.67
C ILE A 405 -23.92 8.84 -7.02
N LEU A 406 -24.49 8.05 -6.10
CA LEU A 406 -25.69 8.40 -5.33
C LEU A 406 -25.54 9.64 -4.41
N LYS A 407 -24.40 10.34 -4.46
CA LYS A 407 -24.12 11.56 -3.68
C LYS A 407 -23.97 12.82 -4.53
N ALA A 408 -24.02 12.73 -5.86
CA ALA A 408 -23.78 13.86 -6.76
C ALA A 408 -24.85 14.05 -7.83
N LYS A 409 -24.95 15.28 -8.35
CA LYS A 409 -25.88 15.63 -9.45
C LYS A 409 -25.45 15.06 -10.80
N ARG A 410 -24.14 14.98 -11.04
CA ARG A 410 -23.52 14.43 -12.26
C ARG A 410 -22.22 13.69 -11.96
N CYS A 411 -21.81 12.82 -12.87
CA CYS A 411 -20.67 11.92 -12.73
C CYS A 411 -19.66 12.07 -13.88
N VAL A 412 -18.36 12.02 -13.57
CA VAL A 412 -17.30 11.82 -14.56
C VAL A 412 -16.47 10.60 -14.18
N LEU A 413 -16.41 9.62 -15.09
CA LEU A 413 -15.61 8.41 -14.92
C LEU A 413 -14.31 8.56 -15.70
N ALA A 414 -13.17 8.43 -15.04
CA ALA A 414 -11.85 8.35 -15.67
C ALA A 414 -11.30 6.93 -15.50
N GLY A 415 -10.75 6.36 -16.57
CA GLY A 415 -10.22 5.00 -16.53
C GLY A 415 -9.77 4.48 -17.89
N ASP A 416 -9.46 3.19 -17.94
CA ASP A 416 -9.16 2.49 -19.19
C ASP A 416 -9.63 1.03 -19.10
N HIS A 417 -10.67 0.70 -19.85
CA HIS A 417 -11.27 -0.64 -19.91
C HIS A 417 -10.41 -1.65 -20.69
N LEU A 418 -9.29 -1.23 -21.29
CA LEU A 418 -8.31 -2.08 -21.96
C LEU A 418 -7.10 -2.40 -21.06
N GLN A 419 -7.11 -1.90 -19.81
CA GLN A 419 -6.22 -2.31 -18.71
C GLN A 419 -6.96 -3.22 -17.72
N LEU A 420 -6.38 -3.55 -16.56
CA LEU A 420 -6.86 -4.62 -15.66
C LEU A 420 -8.31 -4.39 -15.16
N PRO A 421 -9.20 -5.39 -15.26
CA PRO A 421 -10.51 -5.37 -14.61
C PRO A 421 -10.38 -5.50 -13.07
N PRO A 422 -11.46 -5.30 -12.30
CA PRO A 422 -11.49 -5.59 -10.86
C PRO A 422 -11.06 -7.04 -10.56
N THR A 423 -10.21 -7.22 -9.54
CA THR A 423 -9.84 -8.53 -9.03
C THR A 423 -11.04 -9.18 -8.33
N ILE A 424 -11.39 -10.39 -8.73
CA ILE A 424 -12.53 -11.19 -8.22
C ILE A 424 -12.02 -12.59 -7.92
N LYS A 425 -12.34 -13.12 -6.73
CA LYS A 425 -11.91 -14.45 -6.27
C LYS A 425 -12.73 -15.56 -6.91
N SER A 426 -14.06 -15.41 -6.92
CA SER A 426 -14.95 -16.41 -7.50
C SER A 426 -14.94 -16.31 -9.02
N LYS A 427 -14.18 -17.23 -9.64
CA LYS A 427 -14.16 -17.42 -11.11
C LYS A 427 -15.56 -17.56 -11.69
N THR A 428 -16.50 -18.13 -10.93
CA THR A 428 -17.89 -18.30 -11.37
C THR A 428 -18.71 -17.01 -11.31
N ALA A 429 -18.38 -16.06 -10.43
CA ALA A 429 -19.02 -14.74 -10.38
C ALA A 429 -18.46 -13.82 -11.47
N ALA A 430 -17.12 -13.83 -11.67
CA ALA A 430 -16.45 -13.13 -12.76
C ALA A 430 -17.04 -13.52 -14.13
N ALA A 431 -17.06 -14.83 -14.43
CA ALA A 431 -17.59 -15.35 -15.71
C ALA A 431 -19.10 -15.11 -15.94
N LYS A 432 -19.87 -14.78 -14.89
CA LYS A 432 -21.28 -14.38 -14.98
C LYS A 432 -21.47 -12.86 -15.11
N GLY A 433 -20.38 -12.10 -15.25
CA GLY A 433 -20.39 -10.66 -15.53
C GLY A 433 -19.96 -9.75 -14.37
N LEU A 434 -19.56 -10.27 -13.20
CA LEU A 434 -19.10 -9.42 -12.09
C LEU A 434 -17.82 -8.64 -12.44
N GLU A 435 -17.03 -9.12 -13.41
CA GLU A 435 -15.84 -8.44 -13.95
C GLU A 435 -16.16 -7.26 -14.88
N VAL A 436 -17.40 -7.12 -15.34
CA VAL A 436 -17.82 -6.03 -16.22
C VAL A 436 -17.96 -4.76 -15.39
N THR A 437 -17.07 -3.81 -15.61
CA THR A 437 -17.11 -2.52 -14.91
C THR A 437 -18.20 -1.61 -15.46
N LEU A 438 -18.55 -0.57 -14.70
CA LEU A 438 -19.42 0.51 -15.19
C LEU A 438 -18.85 1.12 -16.48
N PHE A 439 -17.52 1.26 -16.56
CA PHE A 439 -16.82 1.78 -17.73
C PHE A 439 -16.93 0.83 -18.93
N ASP A 440 -16.69 -0.48 -18.73
CA ASP A 440 -16.92 -1.51 -19.76
C ASP A 440 -18.36 -1.48 -20.26
N ARG A 441 -19.35 -1.35 -19.38
CA ARG A 441 -20.77 -1.41 -19.75
C ARG A 441 -21.18 -0.22 -20.61
N ILE A 442 -20.80 0.99 -20.21
CA ILE A 442 -21.11 2.24 -20.94
C ILE A 442 -20.38 2.31 -22.29
N THR A 443 -19.13 1.81 -22.37
CA THR A 443 -18.34 1.81 -23.64
C THR A 443 -18.78 0.76 -24.65
N ARG A 444 -19.80 -0.07 -24.34
CA ARG A 444 -20.35 -1.09 -25.25
C ARG A 444 -21.67 -0.70 -25.93
N PHE A 445 -22.39 0.30 -25.42
CA PHE A 445 -23.63 0.77 -26.05
C PHE A 445 -23.35 1.92 -27.02
N SER A 446 -23.98 1.88 -28.20
CA SER A 446 -23.82 2.93 -29.23
C SER A 446 -24.38 4.29 -28.79
N THR A 447 -25.47 4.30 -28.01
CA THR A 447 -26.12 5.51 -27.47
C THR A 447 -25.20 6.33 -26.58
N THR A 448 -24.39 5.66 -25.74
CA THR A 448 -23.45 6.30 -24.82
C THR A 448 -22.04 6.49 -25.38
N GLN A 449 -21.73 5.99 -26.58
CA GLN A 449 -20.41 6.18 -27.19
C GLN A 449 -20.06 7.67 -27.41
N SER A 450 -21.08 8.52 -27.53
CA SER A 450 -20.99 9.98 -27.60
C SER A 450 -20.30 10.64 -26.39
N ILE A 451 -20.36 10.02 -25.21
CA ILE A 451 -19.83 10.59 -23.95
C ILE A 451 -18.40 10.14 -23.62
N VAL A 452 -17.81 9.30 -24.47
CA VAL A 452 -16.47 8.74 -24.30
C VAL A 452 -15.45 9.61 -25.05
N LYS A 453 -14.57 10.28 -24.32
CA LYS A 453 -13.44 11.05 -24.89
C LYS A 453 -12.13 10.36 -24.55
N MET A 454 -11.42 9.88 -25.57
CA MET A 454 -10.13 9.21 -25.43
C MET A 454 -8.97 10.19 -25.54
N LEU A 455 -8.05 10.12 -24.58
CA LEU A 455 -6.78 10.84 -24.63
C LEU A 455 -5.84 10.11 -25.60
N ASN A 456 -5.37 10.78 -26.64
CA ASN A 456 -4.72 10.13 -27.78
C ASN A 456 -3.19 10.29 -27.82
N THR A 457 -2.60 11.14 -26.97
CA THR A 457 -1.15 11.43 -26.96
C THR A 457 -0.53 10.95 -25.66
N GLN A 458 0.49 10.11 -25.75
CA GLN A 458 1.17 9.47 -24.61
C GLN A 458 2.56 10.05 -24.35
N TYR A 459 2.89 10.20 -23.06
CA TYR A 459 4.13 10.80 -22.53
C TYR A 459 4.97 9.81 -21.73
N ARG A 460 4.64 8.52 -21.83
CA ARG A 460 5.48 7.42 -21.36
C ARG A 460 6.30 6.93 -22.55
N MET A 461 6.04 5.71 -23.02
CA MET A 461 6.86 4.78 -23.79
C MET A 461 7.63 5.35 -25.01
N HIS A 462 8.70 4.68 -25.43
CA HIS A 462 9.24 4.75 -26.80
C HIS A 462 8.14 4.41 -27.83
N GLU A 463 8.29 4.87 -29.07
CA GLU A 463 7.26 4.71 -30.10
C GLU A 463 6.97 3.24 -30.40
N ASP A 464 7.97 2.37 -30.62
CA ASP A 464 7.76 0.94 -30.88
C ASP A 464 7.07 0.18 -29.74
N ILE A 465 7.34 0.52 -28.48
CA ILE A 465 6.63 -0.05 -27.31
C ILE A 465 5.16 0.39 -27.32
N SER A 466 4.92 1.66 -27.65
CA SER A 466 3.56 2.21 -27.71
C SER A 466 2.76 1.71 -28.91
N GLU A 467 3.42 1.45 -30.04
CA GLU A 467 2.79 1.11 -31.33
C GLU A 467 2.13 -0.26 -31.28
N TRP A 468 2.78 -1.26 -30.68
CA TRP A 468 2.16 -2.57 -30.44
C TRP A 468 0.85 -2.43 -29.66
N SER A 469 0.89 -1.68 -28.54
CA SER A 469 -0.27 -1.43 -27.69
C SER A 469 -1.35 -0.65 -28.46
N SER A 470 -0.95 0.38 -29.20
CA SER A 470 -1.81 1.21 -30.06
C SER A 470 -2.58 0.36 -31.06
N GLN A 471 -1.90 -0.47 -31.85
CA GLN A 471 -2.54 -1.31 -32.86
C GLN A 471 -3.36 -2.46 -32.26
N ALA A 472 -2.84 -3.16 -31.24
CA ALA A 472 -3.47 -4.35 -30.70
C ALA A 472 -4.71 -4.06 -29.84
N MET A 473 -4.75 -2.89 -29.17
CA MET A 473 -5.81 -2.53 -28.21
C MET A 473 -6.54 -1.23 -28.56
N TYR A 474 -5.82 -0.17 -28.99
CA TYR A 474 -6.35 1.18 -29.16
C TYR A 474 -6.57 1.60 -30.64
N LYS A 475 -6.72 0.63 -31.55
CA LYS A 475 -7.01 0.80 -33.00
C LYS A 475 -6.02 1.66 -33.80
N GLY A 476 -4.80 1.86 -33.33
CA GLY A 476 -3.83 2.78 -33.93
C GLY A 476 -4.09 4.27 -33.61
N GLU A 477 -5.02 4.58 -32.69
CA GLU A 477 -5.38 5.96 -32.33
C GLU A 477 -4.39 6.59 -31.32
N LEU A 478 -3.57 5.79 -30.63
CA LEU A 478 -2.61 6.25 -29.62
C LEU A 478 -1.27 6.67 -30.28
N LYS A 479 -0.79 7.87 -29.96
CA LYS A 479 0.39 8.52 -30.55
C LYS A 479 1.43 8.89 -29.49
N SER A 480 2.71 8.77 -29.82
CA SER A 480 3.80 9.21 -28.95
C SER A 480 4.03 10.72 -29.02
N PHE A 481 4.30 11.35 -27.88
CA PHE A 481 4.84 12.70 -27.85
C PHE A 481 6.31 12.69 -28.31
N GLU A 482 6.71 13.67 -29.13
CA GLU A 482 8.03 13.72 -29.79
C GLU A 482 9.20 13.57 -28.79
N GLY A 483 9.15 14.28 -27.66
CA GLY A 483 10.16 14.20 -26.60
C GLY A 483 10.19 12.89 -25.79
N VAL A 484 9.40 11.88 -26.17
CA VAL A 484 9.54 10.50 -25.66
C VAL A 484 9.59 9.43 -26.75
N ALA A 485 9.23 9.77 -27.99
CA ALA A 485 9.10 8.80 -29.09
C ALA A 485 10.38 7.99 -29.33
N LYS A 486 11.57 8.61 -29.23
CA LYS A 486 12.86 8.01 -29.62
C LYS A 486 13.84 7.75 -28.47
N ARG A 487 13.35 7.77 -27.23
CA ARG A 487 14.19 7.80 -26.03
C ARG A 487 14.73 6.40 -25.64
N LYS A 488 16.03 6.27 -25.46
CA LYS A 488 16.72 4.98 -25.24
C LYS A 488 17.48 4.89 -23.90
N LEU A 489 18.13 3.77 -23.56
CA LEU A 489 18.83 3.66 -22.27
C LEU A 489 20.19 4.39 -22.23
N HIS A 490 20.95 4.43 -23.33
CA HIS A 490 22.21 5.18 -23.42
C HIS A 490 22.07 6.69 -23.10
N GLU A 491 20.89 7.29 -23.33
CA GLU A 491 20.60 8.70 -23.03
C GLU A 491 20.63 9.05 -21.53
N LEU A 492 20.60 8.06 -20.62
CA LEU A 492 20.55 8.29 -19.18
C LEU A 492 21.96 8.66 -18.65
N PRO A 493 22.17 9.85 -18.05
CA PRO A 493 23.50 10.41 -17.76
C PRO A 493 24.29 9.69 -16.64
N HIS A 494 23.72 8.64 -16.06
CA HIS A 494 24.33 7.78 -15.04
C HIS A 494 24.54 6.33 -15.51
N VAL A 495 24.19 6.03 -16.77
CA VAL A 495 24.28 4.71 -17.40
C VAL A 495 25.51 4.68 -18.33
N LYS A 496 26.09 3.49 -18.53
CA LYS A 496 27.32 3.25 -19.31
C LYS A 496 27.10 2.46 -20.60
N ILE A 497 25.83 2.20 -20.94
CA ILE A 497 25.42 1.49 -22.16
C ILE A 497 25.83 2.34 -23.38
N THR A 498 26.45 1.72 -24.37
CA THR A 498 26.81 2.35 -25.65
C THR A 498 25.64 2.31 -26.64
N GLU A 499 25.59 3.27 -27.57
CA GLU A 499 24.51 3.35 -28.58
C GLU A 499 24.48 2.13 -29.53
N ASP A 500 25.65 1.47 -29.67
CA ASP A 500 25.87 0.24 -30.43
C ASP A 500 25.63 -1.06 -29.61
N ASP A 501 25.12 -0.98 -28.37
CA ASP A 501 24.84 -2.16 -27.53
C ASP A 501 23.48 -2.80 -27.91
N GLU A 502 23.54 -3.79 -28.82
CA GLU A 502 22.38 -4.53 -29.31
C GLU A 502 21.55 -5.22 -28.21
N LEU A 503 22.11 -5.50 -27.04
CA LEU A 503 21.41 -6.22 -25.96
C LEU A 503 20.81 -5.27 -24.92
N LEU A 504 21.59 -4.28 -24.47
CA LEU A 504 21.21 -3.41 -23.36
C LEU A 504 20.60 -2.09 -23.83
N ASP A 505 20.84 -1.64 -25.06
CA ASP A 505 20.20 -0.46 -25.65
C ASP A 505 19.05 -0.80 -26.62
N ALA A 506 18.71 -2.08 -26.74
CA ALA A 506 17.48 -2.52 -27.40
C ALA A 506 16.25 -1.92 -26.70
N THR A 507 15.35 -1.31 -27.47
CA THR A 507 14.07 -0.81 -26.94
C THR A 507 13.08 -1.95 -26.68
N LEU A 508 13.06 -2.94 -27.57
CA LEU A 508 12.32 -4.19 -27.49
C LEU A 508 13.34 -5.32 -27.58
N LEU A 509 13.37 -6.22 -26.60
CA LEU A 509 14.25 -7.40 -26.60
C LEU A 509 13.41 -8.66 -26.35
N LEU A 510 13.55 -9.67 -27.20
CA LEU A 510 12.93 -10.98 -27.05
C LEU A 510 14.03 -12.03 -26.83
N LEU A 511 14.06 -12.59 -25.62
CA LEU A 511 14.93 -13.70 -25.24
C LEU A 511 14.12 -14.99 -25.32
N ASP A 512 14.28 -15.72 -26.42
CA ASP A 512 13.47 -16.90 -26.71
C ASP A 512 14.04 -18.15 -26.02
N THR A 513 13.20 -18.82 -25.22
CA THR A 513 13.55 -20.08 -24.55
C THR A 513 13.10 -21.33 -25.33
N ALA A 514 12.50 -21.17 -26.51
CA ALA A 514 12.17 -22.28 -27.39
C ALA A 514 13.43 -23.09 -27.73
N GLY A 515 13.34 -24.42 -27.67
CA GLY A 515 14.47 -25.33 -27.91
C GLY A 515 15.57 -25.34 -26.84
N CYS A 516 15.48 -24.51 -25.79
CA CYS A 516 16.50 -24.42 -24.73
C CYS A 516 16.24 -25.37 -23.53
N GLU A 517 15.30 -26.31 -23.67
CA GLU A 517 14.86 -27.28 -22.63
C GLU A 517 14.41 -26.64 -21.28
N LEU A 518 14.07 -25.33 -21.28
CA LEU A 518 13.61 -24.61 -20.10
C LEU A 518 12.09 -24.79 -19.91
N GLU A 519 11.68 -25.95 -19.40
CA GLU A 519 10.26 -26.26 -19.13
C GLU A 519 9.71 -25.59 -17.85
N GLU A 520 8.39 -25.47 -17.74
CA GLU A 520 7.71 -25.07 -16.51
C GLU A 520 7.63 -26.20 -15.48
N ASP A 521 7.57 -25.86 -14.19
CA ASP A 521 7.44 -26.87 -13.13
C ASP A 521 6.22 -27.79 -13.35
N ALA A 522 6.42 -29.11 -13.32
CA ALA A 522 5.35 -30.10 -13.26
C ALA A 522 4.51 -29.96 -11.96
N HIS A 523 3.32 -30.57 -11.95
CA HIS A 523 2.52 -30.68 -10.72
C HIS A 523 2.83 -31.99 -10.01
N ASP A 524 3.25 -31.91 -8.75
CA ASP A 524 3.04 -32.99 -7.79
C ASP A 524 1.53 -33.06 -7.47
N GLU A 525 0.88 -34.22 -7.61
CA GLU A 525 -0.59 -34.33 -7.46
C GLU A 525 -1.08 -34.38 -6.00
N ASP A 526 -0.18 -34.60 -5.03
CA ASP A 526 -0.56 -34.95 -3.65
C ASP A 526 -0.93 -33.77 -2.73
N ASP A 527 -0.51 -32.53 -3.04
CA ASP A 527 -0.47 -31.45 -2.03
C ASP A 527 -1.45 -30.29 -2.32
N ARG A 528 -2.48 -30.16 -1.48
CA ARG A 528 -3.69 -29.34 -1.75
C ARG A 528 -3.54 -27.85 -1.36
N SER A 529 -2.38 -27.24 -1.61
CA SER A 529 -2.12 -25.85 -1.24
C SER A 529 -2.42 -24.84 -2.35
N ILE A 530 -3.08 -23.73 -2.01
CA ILE A 530 -3.40 -22.64 -2.97
C ILE A 530 -2.14 -22.04 -3.61
N LEU A 531 -0.98 -22.14 -2.96
CA LEU A 531 0.31 -21.65 -3.46
C LEU A 531 0.89 -22.50 -4.59
N GLN A 532 0.64 -23.82 -4.62
CA GLN A 532 1.14 -24.72 -5.67
C GLN A 532 0.33 -24.67 -6.98
N LEU A 533 -0.84 -24.01 -6.98
CA LEU A 533 -1.59 -23.70 -8.22
C LEU A 533 -0.93 -22.58 -9.06
N SER A 534 0.22 -22.05 -8.62
CA SER A 534 1.00 -21.03 -9.35
C SER A 534 2.29 -21.63 -9.90
N LYS A 535 2.65 -21.26 -11.14
CA LYS A 535 3.77 -21.84 -11.89
C LYS A 535 5.07 -21.04 -11.73
N SER A 536 6.19 -21.73 -11.90
CA SER A 536 7.52 -21.14 -12.12
C SER A 536 8.25 -21.90 -13.22
N ASN A 537 9.34 -21.30 -13.69
CA ASN A 537 10.29 -21.85 -14.63
C ASN A 537 11.66 -21.32 -14.19
N GLU A 538 12.49 -22.19 -13.60
CA GLU A 538 13.78 -21.77 -13.03
C GLU A 538 14.76 -21.32 -14.12
N GLY A 539 14.68 -21.91 -15.32
CA GLY A 539 15.47 -21.53 -16.48
C GLY A 539 15.23 -20.07 -16.88
N GLU A 540 13.97 -19.71 -17.13
CA GLU A 540 13.57 -18.31 -17.35
C GLU A 540 14.03 -17.40 -16.20
N ALA A 541 13.94 -17.86 -14.94
CA ALA A 541 14.31 -17.06 -13.79
C ALA A 541 15.81 -16.76 -13.74
N ARG A 542 16.68 -17.69 -14.17
CA ARG A 542 18.13 -17.47 -14.30
C ARG A 542 18.45 -16.50 -15.45
N VAL A 543 17.84 -16.66 -16.62
CA VAL A 543 18.01 -15.77 -17.79
C VAL A 543 17.59 -14.33 -17.45
N VAL A 544 16.42 -14.15 -16.84
CA VAL A 544 15.97 -12.85 -16.31
C VAL A 544 16.96 -12.29 -15.29
N ALA A 545 17.47 -13.12 -14.37
CA ALA A 545 18.41 -12.65 -13.35
C ALA A 545 19.75 -12.19 -13.94
N ARG A 546 20.30 -12.86 -14.97
CA ARG A 546 21.50 -12.41 -15.71
C ARG A 546 21.23 -11.08 -16.42
N HIS A 547 20.15 -10.97 -17.19
CA HIS A 547 19.85 -9.72 -17.91
C HIS A 547 19.61 -8.52 -16.96
N VAL A 548 18.93 -8.74 -15.83
CA VAL A 548 18.74 -7.72 -14.79
C VAL A 548 20.07 -7.30 -14.14
N ARG A 549 21.02 -8.22 -13.92
CA ARG A 549 22.36 -7.90 -13.42
C ARG A 549 23.11 -7.01 -14.42
N ALA A 550 23.13 -7.39 -15.70
CA ALA A 550 23.81 -6.61 -16.76
C ALA A 550 23.30 -5.16 -16.87
N LEU A 551 21.97 -4.94 -16.76
CA LEU A 551 21.38 -3.59 -16.72
C LEU A 551 21.85 -2.78 -15.50
N LEU A 552 21.88 -3.39 -14.30
CA LEU A 552 22.27 -2.72 -13.05
C LEU A 552 23.78 -2.43 -12.99
N GLU A 553 24.62 -3.34 -13.48
CA GLU A 553 26.09 -3.19 -13.54
C GLU A 553 26.51 -2.12 -14.58
N SER A 554 25.72 -2.01 -15.65
CA SER A 554 25.77 -0.90 -16.61
C SER A 554 25.29 0.44 -16.05
N GLY A 555 24.80 0.48 -14.81
CA GLY A 555 24.58 1.70 -14.04
C GLY A 555 23.12 2.11 -13.83
N LEU A 556 22.13 1.36 -14.33
CA LEU A 556 20.73 1.60 -13.95
C LEU A 556 20.55 1.41 -12.44
N LYS A 557 19.69 2.20 -11.81
CA LYS A 557 19.39 2.05 -10.38
C LYS A 557 18.36 0.93 -10.15
N GLU A 558 18.41 0.32 -8.96
CA GLU A 558 17.42 -0.67 -8.51
C GLU A 558 15.97 -0.17 -8.62
N ASP A 559 15.74 1.13 -8.45
CA ASP A 559 14.43 1.78 -8.56
C ASP A 559 14.08 2.28 -9.97
N GLU A 560 14.98 2.14 -10.95
CA GLU A 560 14.75 2.43 -12.38
C GLU A 560 14.41 1.17 -13.18
N VAL A 561 14.68 -0.02 -12.63
CA VAL A 561 14.34 -1.34 -13.20
C VAL A 561 13.12 -1.94 -12.47
N ALA A 562 12.37 -2.82 -13.14
CA ALA A 562 11.50 -3.79 -12.47
C ALA A 562 11.44 -5.13 -13.22
N VAL A 563 11.04 -6.16 -12.47
CA VAL A 563 10.79 -7.49 -13.00
C VAL A 563 9.32 -7.84 -12.80
N ILE A 564 8.63 -8.17 -13.90
CA ILE A 564 7.19 -8.46 -13.92
C ILE A 564 6.97 -9.87 -14.44
N THR A 565 6.27 -10.71 -13.67
CA THR A 565 5.85 -12.04 -14.15
C THR A 565 4.40 -12.33 -13.77
N PRO A 566 3.58 -12.98 -14.62
CA PRO A 566 2.17 -13.23 -14.31
C PRO A 566 1.92 -14.24 -13.17
N TYR A 567 2.95 -14.95 -12.68
CA TYR A 567 2.79 -16.02 -11.68
C TYR A 567 3.49 -15.73 -10.34
N ASN A 568 2.75 -15.90 -9.24
CA ASN A 568 3.23 -15.62 -7.89
C ASN A 568 4.35 -16.57 -7.41
N LYS A 569 4.42 -17.80 -7.92
CA LYS A 569 5.55 -18.72 -7.62
C LYS A 569 6.83 -18.22 -8.29
N GLN A 570 6.79 -17.85 -9.58
CA GLN A 570 7.90 -17.18 -10.26
C GLN A 570 8.34 -15.86 -9.59
N VAL A 571 7.41 -15.06 -9.05
CA VAL A 571 7.77 -13.87 -8.22
C VAL A 571 8.62 -14.27 -7.00
N GLN A 572 8.41 -15.44 -6.40
CA GLN A 572 9.21 -15.91 -5.26
C GLN A 572 10.60 -16.40 -5.73
N THR A 573 10.66 -17.18 -6.81
CA THR A 573 11.92 -17.65 -7.43
C THR A 573 12.83 -16.49 -7.80
N LEU A 574 12.31 -15.50 -8.54
CA LEU A 574 13.04 -14.29 -8.93
C LEU A 574 13.49 -13.46 -7.71
N LYS A 575 12.70 -13.43 -6.64
CA LYS A 575 13.10 -12.72 -5.41
C LYS A 575 14.26 -13.40 -4.69
N ALA A 576 14.30 -14.73 -4.65
CA ALA A 576 15.43 -15.46 -4.10
C ALA A 576 16.73 -15.19 -4.88
N LEU A 577 16.66 -15.12 -6.21
CA LEU A 577 17.83 -14.92 -7.09
C LEU A 577 18.37 -13.48 -7.16
N LEU A 578 17.62 -12.48 -6.67
CA LEU A 578 17.93 -11.06 -6.89
C LEU A 578 17.85 -10.17 -5.64
N LEU A 579 16.94 -10.38 -4.68
CA LEU A 579 16.76 -9.42 -3.57
C LEU A 579 17.87 -9.47 -2.49
N GLU A 580 18.70 -10.52 -2.47
CA GLU A 580 19.86 -10.55 -1.58
C GLU A 580 20.91 -9.49 -1.98
N ASN A 581 21.13 -9.33 -3.29
CA ASN A 581 22.06 -8.33 -3.83
C ASN A 581 21.39 -6.98 -4.11
N TYR A 582 20.11 -6.98 -4.52
CA TYR A 582 19.37 -5.80 -4.99
C TYR A 582 18.06 -5.58 -4.19
N PRO A 583 18.15 -5.22 -2.89
CA PRO A 583 16.99 -5.22 -1.98
C PRO A 583 15.93 -4.14 -2.27
N LYS A 584 16.18 -3.17 -3.17
CA LYS A 584 15.17 -2.18 -3.62
C LYS A 584 14.53 -2.55 -4.96
N LEU A 585 15.02 -3.58 -5.65
CA LEU A 585 14.51 -3.97 -6.97
C LEU A 585 13.04 -4.40 -6.90
N GLU A 586 12.21 -3.86 -7.79
CA GLU A 586 10.79 -4.14 -7.76
C GLU A 586 10.40 -5.38 -8.57
N ILE A 587 10.28 -6.52 -7.87
CA ILE A 587 9.82 -7.80 -8.42
C ILE A 587 8.37 -8.06 -8.00
N ARG A 588 7.43 -8.06 -8.95
CA ARG A 588 5.98 -8.17 -8.66
C ARG A 588 5.21 -8.95 -9.75
N SER A 589 3.96 -9.30 -9.44
CA SER A 589 2.99 -9.70 -10.46
C SER A 589 2.49 -8.51 -11.27
N VAL A 590 1.91 -8.76 -12.45
CA VAL A 590 1.30 -7.73 -13.32
C VAL A 590 0.30 -6.88 -12.54
N ASP A 591 -0.64 -7.53 -11.85
CA ASP A 591 -1.67 -6.89 -11.02
C ASP A 591 -1.06 -6.08 -9.86
N GLY A 592 0.13 -6.48 -9.35
CA GLY A 592 0.88 -5.76 -8.32
C GLY A 592 1.74 -4.58 -8.83
N PHE A 593 1.90 -4.41 -10.14
CA PHE A 593 2.70 -3.33 -10.77
C PHE A 593 1.84 -2.18 -11.35
N GLN A 594 0.52 -2.27 -11.20
CA GLN A 594 -0.39 -1.32 -11.80
C GLN A 594 -0.24 0.09 -11.19
N GLY A 595 -0.28 1.12 -12.05
CA GLY A 595 -0.01 2.52 -11.68
C GLY A 595 1.46 2.92 -11.73
N CYS A 596 2.39 1.97 -11.57
CA CYS A 596 3.83 2.22 -11.68
C CYS A 596 4.31 2.35 -13.15
N GLU A 597 5.57 2.78 -13.29
CA GLU A 597 6.37 2.85 -14.52
C GLU A 597 7.87 2.83 -14.19
N LYS A 598 8.72 2.36 -15.11
CA LYS A 598 10.17 2.17 -14.92
C LYS A 598 10.95 2.45 -16.21
N GLU A 599 12.21 2.84 -16.11
CA GLU A 599 13.07 3.08 -17.28
C GLU A 599 13.22 1.79 -18.11
N ALA A 600 13.55 0.68 -17.43
CA ALA A 600 13.61 -0.67 -17.98
C ALA A 600 12.61 -1.62 -17.28
N VAL A 601 12.02 -2.54 -18.02
CA VAL A 601 11.15 -3.62 -17.49
C VAL A 601 11.57 -4.95 -18.11
N VAL A 602 11.79 -5.96 -17.27
CA VAL A 602 12.11 -7.33 -17.69
C VAL A 602 10.94 -8.25 -17.34
N MET A 603 10.52 -9.09 -18.27
CA MET A 603 9.35 -9.96 -18.14
C MET A 603 9.70 -11.43 -18.30
N SER A 604 9.15 -12.29 -17.45
CA SER A 604 9.17 -13.76 -17.58
C SER A 604 7.73 -14.26 -17.71
N LEU A 605 7.43 -14.98 -18.79
CA LEU A 605 6.07 -15.47 -19.09
C LEU A 605 5.78 -16.85 -18.51
N VAL A 606 6.80 -17.61 -18.11
CA VAL A 606 6.79 -18.91 -17.41
C VAL A 606 6.31 -20.10 -18.24
N ARG A 607 5.38 -19.88 -19.18
CA ARG A 607 4.67 -20.94 -19.90
C ARG A 607 5.52 -21.51 -21.04
N SER A 608 6.17 -22.62 -20.73
CA SER A 608 6.92 -23.50 -21.64
C SER A 608 6.42 -24.93 -21.40
N ASN A 609 5.67 -25.52 -22.34
CA ASN A 609 5.11 -26.87 -22.19
C ASN A 609 4.68 -27.49 -23.53
N VAL A 610 4.89 -28.81 -23.68
CA VAL A 610 4.54 -29.61 -24.87
C VAL A 610 3.08 -29.45 -25.33
N ALA A 611 2.15 -29.19 -24.40
CA ALA A 611 0.73 -28.97 -24.70
C ALA A 611 0.42 -27.58 -25.29
N ARG A 612 1.43 -26.69 -25.40
CA ARG A 612 1.35 -25.29 -25.87
C ARG A 612 0.25 -24.48 -25.19
N GLN A 613 0.03 -24.72 -23.88
CA GLN A 613 -1.01 -24.04 -23.11
C GLN A 613 -0.45 -22.79 -22.42
N VAL A 614 -0.98 -21.62 -22.80
CA VAL A 614 -0.58 -20.32 -22.20
C VAL A 614 -1.34 -19.97 -20.90
N GLY A 615 -2.40 -20.71 -20.57
CA GLY A 615 -3.15 -20.56 -19.31
C GLY A 615 -3.60 -19.13 -18.98
N PHE A 616 -3.06 -18.56 -17.90
CA PHE A 616 -3.40 -17.23 -17.36
C PHE A 616 -2.92 -16.07 -18.27
N LEU A 617 -1.99 -16.33 -19.19
CA LEU A 617 -1.50 -15.35 -20.16
C LEU A 617 -2.52 -15.01 -21.26
N ALA A 618 -3.63 -15.75 -21.35
CA ALA A 618 -4.69 -15.51 -22.33
C ALA A 618 -5.57 -14.25 -22.04
N ASP A 619 -5.16 -13.41 -21.09
CA ASP A 619 -5.77 -12.11 -20.80
C ASP A 619 -4.99 -10.98 -21.50
N ASP A 620 -5.49 -10.58 -22.68
CA ASP A 620 -4.98 -9.44 -23.48
C ASP A 620 -4.71 -8.19 -22.62
N ARG A 621 -5.57 -7.91 -21.60
CA ARG A 621 -5.48 -6.71 -20.76
C ARG A 621 -4.30 -6.77 -19.79
N ARG A 622 -3.97 -7.95 -19.26
CA ARG A 622 -2.76 -8.15 -18.42
C ARG A 622 -1.49 -7.89 -19.23
N MET A 623 -1.40 -8.46 -20.43
CA MET A 623 -0.21 -8.29 -21.27
C MET A 623 -0.04 -6.83 -21.71
N ASN A 624 -1.14 -6.17 -22.11
CA ASN A 624 -1.15 -4.74 -22.40
C ASN A 624 -0.65 -3.90 -21.20
N VAL A 625 -1.09 -4.20 -19.99
CA VAL A 625 -0.61 -3.50 -18.78
C VAL A 625 0.87 -3.76 -18.54
N ALA A 626 1.36 -5.00 -18.65
CA ALA A 626 2.74 -5.36 -18.38
C ALA A 626 3.74 -4.64 -19.31
N ILE A 627 3.56 -4.75 -20.63
CA ILE A 627 4.43 -4.09 -21.62
C ILE A 627 4.41 -2.56 -21.42
N THR A 628 3.24 -1.97 -21.20
CA THR A 628 3.09 -0.51 -21.05
C THR A 628 3.58 0.05 -19.70
N ARG A 629 4.25 -0.76 -18.86
CA ARG A 629 5.01 -0.27 -17.69
C ARG A 629 6.38 0.29 -18.07
N ALA A 630 6.95 -0.21 -19.17
CA ALA A 630 8.25 0.18 -19.68
C ALA A 630 8.29 1.63 -20.16
N LYS A 631 9.50 2.19 -20.25
CA LYS A 631 9.74 3.54 -20.72
C LYS A 631 10.72 3.62 -21.89
N ARG A 632 11.88 3.00 -21.77
CA ARG A 632 13.00 3.02 -22.72
C ARG A 632 13.30 1.62 -23.25
N HIS A 633 13.21 0.62 -22.38
CA HIS A 633 13.54 -0.77 -22.67
C HIS A 633 12.48 -1.72 -22.10
N VAL A 634 12.09 -2.74 -22.88
CA VAL A 634 11.35 -3.90 -22.40
C VAL A 634 11.94 -5.20 -22.95
N ALA A 635 12.40 -6.06 -22.04
CA ALA A 635 12.81 -7.42 -22.33
C ALA A 635 11.68 -8.40 -22.00
N VAL A 636 11.40 -9.33 -22.91
CA VAL A 636 10.45 -10.44 -22.72
C VAL A 636 11.21 -11.74 -22.85
N VAL A 637 11.15 -12.57 -21.81
CA VAL A 637 11.73 -13.92 -21.76
C VAL A 637 10.59 -14.94 -21.79
N CYS A 638 10.57 -15.80 -22.80
CA CYS A 638 9.54 -16.82 -22.97
C CYS A 638 9.86 -17.86 -24.06
N ASP A 639 9.19 -19.01 -24.00
CA ASP A 639 9.12 -19.97 -25.11
C ASP A 639 8.15 -19.46 -26.18
N THR A 640 8.67 -18.99 -27.33
CA THR A 640 7.80 -18.50 -28.42
C THR A 640 6.90 -19.58 -29.01
N ASP A 641 7.25 -20.86 -28.89
CA ASP A 641 6.57 -22.00 -29.53
C ASP A 641 5.31 -22.42 -28.73
N THR A 642 5.36 -22.32 -27.39
CA THR A 642 4.16 -22.34 -26.52
C THR A 642 3.33 -21.06 -26.66
N ILE A 643 3.98 -19.89 -26.61
CA ILE A 643 3.30 -18.59 -26.49
C ILE A 643 2.55 -18.20 -27.78
N SER A 644 3.11 -18.51 -28.95
CA SER A 644 2.51 -18.19 -30.26
C SER A 644 1.24 -18.98 -30.59
N SER A 645 0.87 -19.96 -29.75
CA SER A 645 -0.45 -20.60 -29.82
C SER A 645 -1.60 -19.61 -29.57
N HIS A 646 -1.36 -18.54 -28.79
CA HIS A 646 -2.37 -17.54 -28.49
C HIS A 646 -2.30 -16.35 -29.46
N LYS A 647 -3.38 -16.11 -30.22
CA LYS A 647 -3.44 -15.11 -31.30
C LYS A 647 -2.97 -13.70 -30.92
N PHE A 648 -3.23 -13.25 -29.70
CA PHE A 648 -2.77 -11.93 -29.22
C PHE A 648 -1.27 -11.92 -28.91
N LEU A 649 -0.72 -13.00 -28.37
CA LEU A 649 0.69 -13.10 -28.03
C LEU A 649 1.56 -13.37 -29.26
N ALA A 650 1.04 -14.10 -30.25
CA ALA A 650 1.66 -14.23 -31.58
C ALA A 650 1.80 -12.88 -32.32
N VAL A 651 0.97 -11.88 -32.00
CA VAL A 651 1.11 -10.50 -32.51
C VAL A 651 2.15 -9.70 -31.71
N LEU A 652 2.32 -9.98 -30.41
CA LEU A 652 3.42 -9.43 -29.61
C LEU A 652 4.78 -9.94 -30.09
N VAL A 653 4.94 -11.26 -30.25
CA VAL A 653 6.17 -11.90 -30.76
C VAL A 653 6.55 -11.30 -32.12
N LYS A 654 5.62 -11.26 -33.08
CA LYS A 654 5.85 -10.68 -34.42
C LYS A 654 6.12 -9.16 -34.45
N HIS A 655 5.81 -8.45 -33.38
CA HIS A 655 6.19 -7.05 -33.25
C HIS A 655 7.62 -6.92 -32.74
N PHE A 656 8.04 -7.75 -31.78
CA PHE A 656 9.41 -7.83 -31.31
C PHE A 656 10.36 -8.35 -32.42
N GLU A 657 9.98 -9.39 -33.16
CA GLU A 657 10.72 -9.90 -34.35
C GLU A 657 10.96 -8.83 -35.43
N LYS A 658 10.16 -7.76 -35.47
CA LYS A 658 10.16 -6.74 -36.54
C LYS A 658 10.82 -5.42 -36.13
N PHE A 659 10.66 -5.03 -34.86
CA PHE A 659 11.05 -3.71 -34.34
C PHE A 659 12.03 -3.79 -33.16
N GLY A 660 12.40 -5.00 -32.75
CA GLY A 660 13.27 -5.27 -31.62
C GLY A 660 14.37 -6.26 -31.95
N GLU A 661 15.18 -6.56 -30.94
CA GLU A 661 16.24 -7.54 -31.03
C GLU A 661 15.74 -8.92 -30.59
N TYR A 662 16.10 -9.97 -31.34
CA TYR A 662 15.76 -11.37 -31.04
C TYR A 662 17.04 -12.16 -30.75
N ARG A 663 17.11 -12.79 -29.58
CA ARG A 663 18.27 -13.58 -29.12
C ARG A 663 17.78 -14.88 -28.49
N SER A 664 18.60 -15.92 -28.55
CA SER A 664 18.30 -17.17 -27.85
C SER A 664 18.66 -17.05 -26.37
N ALA A 665 17.80 -17.57 -25.50
CA ALA A 665 18.11 -17.71 -24.08
C ALA A 665 19.33 -18.59 -23.82
N GLN A 666 19.72 -19.45 -24.77
CA GLN A 666 20.95 -20.26 -24.71
C GLN A 666 22.21 -19.40 -24.56
N GLU A 667 22.25 -18.23 -25.20
CA GLU A 667 23.37 -17.27 -25.10
C GLU A 667 23.58 -16.79 -23.65
N TYR A 668 22.50 -16.71 -22.87
CA TYR A 668 22.51 -16.34 -21.44
C TYR A 668 22.79 -17.52 -20.49
N LEU A 669 22.95 -18.74 -21.02
CA LEU A 669 23.22 -19.97 -20.26
C LEU A 669 24.63 -20.52 -20.49
N GLU A 670 25.18 -20.37 -21.70
CA GLU A 670 26.53 -20.88 -22.02
C GLU A 670 27.64 -20.15 -21.25
N GLU A 671 27.42 -18.88 -20.86
CA GLU A 671 28.33 -18.15 -19.97
C GLU A 671 28.47 -18.79 -18.58
N ASP A 672 27.42 -19.40 -18.03
CA ASP A 672 27.50 -20.06 -16.71
C ASP A 672 28.45 -21.27 -16.74
N VAL A 673 28.58 -21.93 -17.89
CA VAL A 673 29.53 -23.05 -18.07
C VAL A 673 30.98 -22.55 -17.98
N VAL A 674 31.24 -21.31 -18.39
CA VAL A 674 32.58 -20.68 -18.31
C VAL A 674 32.91 -20.25 -16.88
N GLU A 675 31.96 -19.66 -16.15
CA GLU A 675 32.20 -19.29 -14.74
C GLU A 675 32.34 -20.52 -13.82
N ILE A 676 31.50 -21.55 -13.99
CA ILE A 676 31.55 -22.78 -13.17
C ILE A 676 32.86 -23.55 -13.38
N THR A 677 33.33 -23.65 -14.63
CA THR A 677 34.61 -24.35 -14.92
C THR A 677 35.86 -23.61 -14.42
N LEU A 678 35.76 -22.30 -14.14
CA LEU A 678 36.83 -21.54 -13.51
C LEU A 678 36.92 -21.78 -11.98
N ASP A 679 35.79 -22.00 -11.30
CA ASP A 679 35.77 -22.21 -9.84
C ASP A 679 36.18 -23.64 -9.43
N GLU A 680 35.81 -24.67 -10.22
CA GLU A 680 36.35 -26.03 -10.03
C GLU A 680 37.89 -26.07 -10.13
N GLY A 681 38.48 -25.20 -10.97
CA GLY A 681 39.92 -25.04 -11.10
C GLY A 681 40.64 -24.56 -9.83
N LEU A 682 39.95 -23.80 -8.96
CA LEU A 682 40.50 -23.37 -7.66
C LEU A 682 40.44 -24.49 -6.61
N MET A 683 39.35 -25.26 -6.59
CA MET A 683 39.07 -26.31 -5.60
C MET A 683 40.12 -27.43 -5.57
N LEU A 684 40.77 -27.73 -6.70
CA LEU A 684 41.81 -28.77 -6.80
C LEU A 684 43.17 -28.37 -6.19
N SER A 685 43.35 -27.13 -5.70
CA SER A 685 44.64 -26.62 -5.22
C SER A 685 44.94 -26.80 -3.73
N LEU A 686 43.96 -27.24 -2.91
CA LEU A 686 44.06 -27.24 -1.44
C LEU A 686 43.71 -28.58 -0.78
N SER A 687 44.58 -29.59 -0.94
CA SER A 687 44.57 -30.77 -0.05
C SER A 687 45.98 -31.27 0.31
N ALA A 688 46.26 -31.30 1.62
CA ALA A 688 47.46 -31.85 2.24
C ALA A 688 47.07 -32.54 3.58
N PRO A 689 47.79 -33.57 4.04
CA PRO A 689 47.13 -34.75 4.58
C PRO A 689 46.83 -34.73 6.09
N ALA A 690 45.69 -35.35 6.46
CA ALA A 690 45.37 -35.78 7.81
C ALA A 690 45.86 -37.21 8.08
N LYS A 691 46.07 -37.57 9.36
CA LYS A 691 46.58 -38.89 9.79
C LYS A 691 45.49 -39.79 10.39
N ASP A 692 45.71 -41.09 10.22
CA ASP A 692 45.37 -42.22 11.11
C ASP A 692 44.25 -42.05 12.15
N MET A 693 43.18 -42.86 12.05
CA MET A 693 43.06 -44.14 12.79
C MET A 693 41.70 -44.82 12.50
N GLY A 694 41.67 -46.16 12.42
CA GLY A 694 40.42 -46.94 12.51
C GLY A 694 40.28 -48.09 11.51
N SER A 695 40.45 -49.32 11.99
CA SER A 695 40.16 -50.62 11.33
C SER A 695 38.77 -50.68 10.66
N THR A 696 38.54 -51.44 9.58
CA THR A 696 38.69 -52.93 9.54
C THR A 696 38.84 -53.47 8.09
N SER A 697 39.32 -54.72 7.97
CA SER A 697 39.56 -55.51 6.72
C SER A 697 38.32 -55.69 5.82
N THR A 698 38.40 -56.01 4.52
CA THR A 698 39.14 -57.14 3.88
C THR A 698 39.39 -57.02 2.35
N VAL A 699 40.56 -57.51 1.86
CA VAL A 699 40.77 -58.41 0.67
C VAL A 699 40.28 -57.92 -0.73
N THR A 700 41.03 -57.91 -1.87
CA THR A 700 42.12 -58.78 -2.39
C THR A 700 43.12 -58.04 -3.32
N SER A 701 44.23 -58.72 -3.67
CA SER A 701 45.29 -58.41 -4.65
C SER A 701 44.83 -58.13 -6.10
N THR A 702 45.59 -57.42 -6.97
CA THR A 702 46.85 -57.89 -7.59
C THR A 702 47.72 -56.75 -8.21
N SER A 703 48.95 -57.08 -8.61
CA SER A 703 50.04 -56.16 -8.97
C SER A 703 50.55 -56.33 -10.42
N ASN A 704 51.17 -55.30 -11.00
CA ASN A 704 52.45 -55.46 -11.74
C ASN A 704 53.19 -54.14 -12.07
N SER A 705 54.52 -54.21 -12.14
CA SER A 705 55.50 -53.15 -12.49
C SER A 705 56.91 -53.79 -12.63
N PRO A 706 58.02 -53.07 -12.92
CA PRO A 706 58.29 -51.92 -13.79
C PRO A 706 59.25 -52.36 -14.94
N PRO A 707 60.18 -51.55 -15.53
CA PRO A 707 61.44 -51.16 -14.82
C PRO A 707 62.21 -49.87 -15.28
N LYS A 708 62.76 -49.09 -14.31
CA LYS A 708 64.16 -48.53 -14.27
C LYS A 708 64.62 -47.49 -15.35
N GLN A 709 65.67 -46.64 -15.25
CA GLN A 709 66.62 -46.08 -14.24
C GLN A 709 67.55 -45.04 -14.97
N THR A 710 68.33 -44.07 -14.44
CA THR A 710 68.48 -43.33 -13.14
C THR A 710 69.41 -42.08 -13.35
N PHE A 711 69.47 -41.16 -12.35
CA PHE A 711 70.67 -40.38 -11.89
C PHE A 711 71.13 -38.99 -12.48
N LYS A 712 71.34 -38.04 -11.53
CA LYS A 712 72.51 -37.12 -11.30
C LYS A 712 72.59 -35.64 -11.77
N ILE A 713 72.43 -34.72 -10.79
CA ILE A 713 73.43 -33.73 -10.24
C ILE A 713 73.96 -32.51 -11.05
N ASN A 714 74.00 -31.34 -10.37
CA ASN A 714 74.81 -30.08 -10.58
C ASN A 714 74.45 -29.10 -11.73
N THR A 715 74.96 -27.84 -11.79
CA THR A 715 74.92 -26.64 -10.89
C THR A 715 75.64 -25.42 -11.54
N GLY A 716 75.15 -24.18 -11.35
CA GLY A 716 75.80 -22.89 -11.75
C GLY A 716 74.75 -21.79 -12.01
N LYS A 717 74.78 -20.52 -11.54
CA LYS A 717 75.80 -19.42 -11.41
C LYS A 717 76.13 -18.68 -12.74
N SER A 718 76.19 -17.33 -12.85
CA SER A 718 75.69 -16.22 -11.99
C SER A 718 75.89 -14.79 -12.59
N SER A 719 74.91 -13.89 -12.42
CA SER A 719 75.01 -12.45 -12.00
C SER A 719 75.68 -11.28 -12.81
N LYS A 720 74.90 -10.19 -13.03
CA LYS A 720 75.23 -8.72 -12.88
C LYS A 720 76.30 -8.05 -13.81
N PRO A 721 76.62 -6.71 -13.78
CA PRO A 721 76.06 -5.49 -13.11
C PRO A 721 75.97 -4.13 -13.93
N THR A 722 75.42 -3.06 -13.30
CA THR A 722 75.72 -1.57 -13.33
C THR A 722 75.90 -0.65 -14.59
N GLN A 723 75.06 0.42 -14.61
CA GLN A 723 75.31 1.89 -14.75
C GLN A 723 76.13 2.59 -15.90
N ALA A 724 75.39 3.40 -16.69
CA ALA A 724 75.53 4.86 -16.97
C ALA A 724 76.70 5.51 -17.78
N GLN A 725 76.34 6.33 -18.81
CA GLN A 725 76.82 7.72 -19.08
C GLN A 725 76.10 8.46 -20.26
N LYS A 726 76.38 9.77 -20.47
CA LYS A 726 75.93 10.73 -21.53
C LYS A 726 77.17 11.17 -22.38
N PRO A 727 77.21 12.09 -23.43
CA PRO A 727 76.27 13.21 -23.79
C PRO A 727 76.13 13.74 -25.27
N ILE A 728 75.10 14.59 -25.49
CA ILE A 728 74.98 15.85 -26.32
C ILE A 728 75.43 15.94 -27.83
N LYS A 729 74.50 16.34 -28.73
CA LYS A 729 74.53 17.53 -29.68
C LYS A 729 73.30 17.55 -30.65
N GLU A 730 72.97 18.62 -31.39
CA GLU A 730 72.34 19.92 -30.99
C GLU A 730 71.67 20.66 -32.20
N ALA A 731 70.41 21.14 -32.07
CA ALA A 731 69.70 22.23 -32.82
C ALA A 731 68.18 22.21 -32.40
N ARG A 732 67.51 23.23 -31.81
CA ARG A 732 67.19 24.65 -32.16
C ARG A 732 66.18 24.78 -33.32
N THR A 733 65.12 25.60 -33.27
CA THR A 733 64.90 26.92 -32.59
C THR A 733 63.60 27.07 -31.75
N ASP A 734 63.21 28.30 -31.37
CA ASP A 734 62.51 28.68 -30.12
C ASP A 734 61.06 29.28 -30.25
N PRO A 735 60.31 29.52 -29.14
CA PRO A 735 58.86 29.91 -29.08
C PRO A 735 58.65 31.40 -28.63
N PRO A 736 57.48 31.90 -28.12
CA PRO A 736 56.10 31.39 -28.00
C PRO A 736 55.08 32.22 -28.86
N PRO A 737 54.12 33.10 -28.43
CA PRO A 737 53.61 33.59 -27.12
C PRO A 737 52.07 33.40 -26.88
N ALA A 738 51.50 33.98 -25.80
CA ALA A 738 50.05 34.18 -25.57
C ALA A 738 49.80 35.47 -24.75
N PRO A 739 48.70 36.25 -24.95
CA PRO A 739 47.79 36.54 -23.81
C PRO A 739 46.30 36.96 -24.11
N LYS A 740 45.39 36.52 -23.22
CA LYS A 740 44.27 37.25 -22.54
C LYS A 740 43.24 38.17 -23.28
N SER A 741 41.97 37.88 -22.96
CA SER A 741 40.90 38.81 -22.45
C SER A 741 39.93 39.58 -23.38
N VAL A 742 38.87 40.11 -22.73
CA VAL A 742 37.86 41.13 -23.15
C VAL A 742 36.45 40.63 -23.60
N GLN A 743 35.45 40.98 -22.78
CA GLN A 743 34.08 41.40 -23.19
C GLN A 743 33.99 42.94 -22.96
N PRO A 744 32.95 43.70 -23.41
CA PRO A 744 31.81 43.36 -24.28
C PRO A 744 31.50 44.39 -25.41
N ALA A 745 30.44 44.10 -26.18
CA ALA A 745 29.42 45.04 -26.70
C ALA A 745 29.63 45.92 -27.97
N LYS A 746 28.47 46.21 -28.58
CA LYS A 746 28.11 47.24 -29.59
C LYS A 746 28.67 47.13 -31.02
N THR A 747 27.76 46.84 -31.96
CA THR A 747 27.42 47.85 -33.00
C THR A 747 25.95 47.68 -33.43
N GLU A 748 25.12 48.70 -33.19
CA GLU A 748 23.94 48.96 -34.00
C GLU A 748 24.38 49.79 -35.21
N LEU A 749 23.78 49.58 -36.39
CA LEU A 749 23.47 50.67 -37.34
C LEU A 749 22.60 50.18 -38.50
N THR A 750 21.50 50.88 -38.73
CA THR A 750 20.68 50.93 -39.95
C THR A 750 21.29 51.99 -40.91
N PRO A 751 20.71 52.41 -42.06
CA PRO A 751 19.42 52.03 -42.69
C PRO A 751 19.48 51.82 -44.22
N THR A 752 18.32 51.58 -44.86
CA THR A 752 17.79 52.38 -46.01
C THR A 752 16.37 51.93 -46.39
N ASN A 753 15.47 52.91 -46.63
CA ASN A 753 14.44 53.03 -47.70
C ASN A 753 13.51 51.84 -48.07
N GLU A 754 12.24 52.02 -48.46
CA GLU A 754 11.40 53.23 -48.60
C GLU A 754 9.90 52.86 -48.73
N LYS A 755 9.00 53.74 -48.24
CA LYS A 755 7.57 53.89 -48.66
C LYS A 755 6.66 52.66 -48.40
N SER A 756 5.32 52.76 -48.33
CA SER A 756 4.37 53.82 -48.71
C SER A 756 3.11 53.85 -47.83
N LEU A 757 2.46 55.03 -47.72
CA LEU A 757 1.01 55.32 -47.66
C LEU A 757 0.07 54.37 -46.85
N SER A 758 -0.67 54.71 -45.77
CA SER A 758 -1.41 55.91 -45.29
C SER A 758 -2.94 55.87 -45.51
N GLN A 759 -3.71 55.99 -44.41
CA GLN A 759 -5.06 56.59 -44.31
C GLN A 759 -6.24 55.87 -45.05
N ALA A 760 -7.51 55.95 -44.62
CA ALA A 760 -8.14 56.33 -43.33
C ALA A 760 -9.63 55.89 -43.26
N GLN A 761 -10.25 56.04 -42.08
CA GLN A 761 -11.68 56.32 -41.82
C GLN A 761 -12.81 55.38 -42.35
N THR A 762 -13.40 54.63 -41.42
CA THR A 762 -14.85 54.60 -41.09
C THR A 762 -15.87 55.19 -42.10
N ASN A 763 -16.78 54.36 -42.63
CA ASN A 763 -18.23 54.38 -42.26
C ASN A 763 -19.14 53.36 -42.98
N THR A 764 -19.94 52.67 -42.18
CA THR A 764 -21.42 52.48 -42.29
C THR A 764 -22.13 52.22 -43.64
N ALA A 765 -22.50 50.95 -43.87
CA ALA A 765 -23.75 50.42 -44.45
C ALA A 765 -24.22 50.78 -45.90
N VAL A 766 -24.93 49.84 -46.55
CA VAL A 766 -26.40 49.93 -46.86
C VAL A 766 -26.91 48.75 -47.74
N ALA A 767 -27.90 48.06 -47.16
CA ALA A 767 -29.05 47.31 -47.68
C ALA A 767 -29.13 46.62 -49.07
N ALA A 768 -29.67 45.39 -48.98
CA ALA A 768 -30.86 44.89 -49.67
C ALA A 768 -31.56 43.86 -48.71
N ALA A 769 -32.85 43.46 -48.78
CA ALA A 769 -34.14 43.97 -49.33
C ALA A 769 -35.23 42.91 -48.93
N VAL A 770 -36.56 43.09 -48.86
CA VAL A 770 -37.50 44.24 -48.98
C VAL A 770 -38.88 43.85 -48.37
N CYS A 771 -39.60 44.79 -47.72
CA CYS A 771 -41.06 44.76 -47.37
C CYS A 771 -41.60 43.57 -46.50
N GLU A 772 -42.77 43.55 -45.83
CA GLU A 772 -43.83 44.46 -45.28
C GLU A 772 -44.82 43.51 -44.52
N SER A 773 -45.74 43.80 -43.59
CA SER A 773 -46.15 44.85 -42.63
C SER A 773 -47.49 44.36 -41.98
N GLU A 774 -48.08 45.04 -40.96
CA GLU A 774 -49.39 44.73 -40.29
C GLU A 774 -49.42 43.43 -39.41
N GLU A 775 -50.09 43.27 -38.25
CA GLU A 775 -50.87 44.05 -37.24
C GLU A 775 -50.98 43.16 -35.93
N GLU A 776 -51.33 43.57 -34.70
CA GLU A 776 -50.88 44.73 -33.88
C GLU A 776 -50.96 44.46 -32.33
N LEU A 777 -52.11 44.07 -31.76
CA LEU A 777 -52.46 44.10 -30.29
C LEU A 777 -53.11 42.78 -29.78
N GLU A 778 -53.44 42.49 -28.50
CA GLU A 778 -53.43 43.19 -27.19
C GLU A 778 -53.38 42.18 -25.99
N ASP A 779 -53.39 42.65 -24.73
CA ASP A 779 -53.59 41.87 -23.49
C ASP A 779 -54.92 41.09 -23.42
N LYS A 780 -54.97 39.98 -22.63
CA LYS A 780 -55.85 39.85 -21.42
C LYS A 780 -55.75 38.54 -20.62
N ALA A 781 -56.36 38.58 -19.42
CA ALA A 781 -56.35 37.59 -18.35
C ALA A 781 -57.27 36.36 -18.55
N ALA A 782 -57.18 35.40 -17.62
CA ALA A 782 -58.02 34.19 -17.53
C ALA A 782 -59.53 34.49 -17.32
N PRO A 783 -60.41 33.49 -17.50
CA PRO A 783 -61.01 32.91 -16.29
C PRO A 783 -61.32 31.39 -16.34
N SER A 784 -61.85 30.92 -15.22
CA SER A 784 -62.26 29.56 -14.87
C SER A 784 -63.46 28.97 -15.64
N LYS A 785 -63.53 27.63 -15.65
CA LYS A 785 -64.62 26.79 -15.10
C LYS A 785 -64.30 25.29 -15.30
N SER A 786 -64.89 24.30 -14.63
CA SER A 786 -65.58 24.13 -13.32
C SER A 786 -66.35 22.79 -13.41
N ILE A 787 -66.62 22.09 -12.28
CA ILE A 787 -67.53 20.92 -12.17
C ILE A 787 -67.00 19.65 -12.91
N PHE A 788 -66.98 18.43 -12.38
CA PHE A 788 -67.53 17.77 -11.16
C PHE A 788 -66.36 17.44 -10.17
N GLN A 789 -66.44 17.43 -8.82
CA GLN A 789 -67.35 16.73 -7.87
C GLN A 789 -67.33 15.19 -8.04
N MET A 790 -67.35 14.32 -7.02
CA MET A 790 -67.38 14.36 -5.55
C MET A 790 -66.92 12.92 -5.12
N ILE A 791 -66.30 12.58 -3.99
CA ILE A 791 -66.49 12.86 -2.56
C ILE A 791 -65.16 12.34 -1.91
N ASP A 792 -64.49 13.03 -0.97
CA ASP A 792 -64.74 13.07 0.49
C ASP A 792 -64.69 11.66 1.15
N SER A 793 -64.16 11.42 2.35
CA SER A 793 -63.61 12.29 3.42
C SER A 793 -62.82 11.42 4.42
N ASP A 794 -61.81 12.00 5.10
CA ASP A 794 -61.39 11.81 6.51
C ASP A 794 -61.16 10.36 7.08
N SER A 795 -60.41 10.12 8.17
CA SER A 795 -59.89 11.02 9.20
C SER A 795 -58.56 10.54 9.82
N ASP A 796 -57.64 11.48 10.02
CA ASP A 796 -56.95 11.86 11.28
C ASP A 796 -56.52 10.83 12.38
N SER A 797 -55.52 11.24 13.17
CA SER A 797 -55.04 10.68 14.46
C SER A 797 -54.26 9.34 14.45
N SER A 798 -53.40 9.02 15.45
CA SER A 798 -52.47 9.83 16.27
C SER A 798 -51.57 8.94 17.16
N ALA A 799 -50.33 9.38 17.41
CA ALA A 799 -49.51 9.12 18.61
C ALA A 799 -48.99 7.69 18.96
N ASP A 800 -47.74 7.66 19.49
CA ASP A 800 -47.17 6.82 20.56
C ASP A 800 -47.21 5.26 20.44
N GLU A 801 -46.44 4.43 21.16
CA GLU A 801 -45.05 4.47 21.71
C GLU A 801 -44.56 3.00 21.90
N LEU A 802 -43.25 2.79 22.16
CA LEU A 802 -42.60 1.66 22.91
C LEU A 802 -43.00 0.18 22.59
N GLU A 803 -42.08 -0.63 22.04
CA GLU A 803 -41.20 -1.63 22.73
C GLU A 803 -41.86 -2.96 23.18
N SER A 804 -41.15 -4.09 22.93
CA SER A 804 -41.28 -5.43 23.60
C SER A 804 -42.65 -6.15 23.58
N ASP A 805 -42.78 -7.48 23.41
CA ASP A 805 -41.82 -8.56 23.66
C ASP A 805 -42.17 -9.85 22.86
N GLU A 806 -41.45 -10.94 23.10
CA GLU A 806 -41.59 -12.27 22.50
C GLU A 806 -42.84 -13.04 22.98
N HIS A 807 -43.41 -13.93 22.14
CA HIS A 807 -43.92 -15.23 22.61
C HIS A 807 -44.15 -16.25 21.48
N GLU A 808 -43.86 -17.52 21.79
CA GLU A 808 -44.04 -18.71 20.93
C GLU A 808 -45.49 -19.26 21.01
N VAL A 809 -45.99 -19.87 19.92
CA VAL A 809 -47.10 -20.86 19.93
C VAL A 809 -46.82 -21.93 18.87
N GLU A 810 -47.14 -23.19 19.20
CA GLU A 810 -46.85 -24.39 18.40
C GLU A 810 -47.89 -24.68 17.28
N GLU A 811 -47.59 -25.69 16.46
CA GLU A 811 -48.44 -26.23 15.38
C GLU A 811 -49.68 -26.98 15.90
N ASN A 812 -50.73 -27.12 15.06
CA ASN A 812 -51.08 -28.43 14.43
C ASN A 812 -52.35 -28.42 13.55
N ASP A 813 -52.39 -29.35 12.58
CA ASP A 813 -53.57 -30.00 11.94
C ASP A 813 -54.58 -29.13 11.12
N ALA A 814 -55.33 -29.64 10.12
CA ALA A 814 -55.36 -30.91 9.36
C ALA A 814 -56.27 -30.76 8.09
N LYS A 815 -56.33 -31.62 7.05
CA LYS A 815 -55.41 -32.50 6.26
C LYS A 815 -56.27 -33.25 5.20
N LYS A 816 -56.13 -33.00 3.87
CA LYS A 816 -56.72 -33.79 2.75
C LYS A 816 -56.11 -33.38 1.38
N GLU A 817 -55.38 -34.22 0.63
CA GLU A 817 -55.77 -35.40 -0.21
C GLU A 817 -56.30 -35.03 -1.61
N HIS A 818 -55.91 -35.65 -2.74
CA HIS A 818 -54.94 -36.74 -3.04
C HIS A 818 -53.88 -36.22 -4.08
N VAL A 819 -53.11 -36.95 -4.93
CA VAL A 819 -53.04 -38.36 -5.38
C VAL A 819 -51.63 -38.72 -5.93
N GLU A 820 -51.37 -39.98 -6.25
CA GLU A 820 -50.08 -40.61 -6.66
C GLU A 820 -50.34 -41.82 -7.60
N PRO A 821 -49.39 -42.73 -7.96
CA PRO A 821 -47.90 -42.79 -7.79
C PRO A 821 -47.19 -42.63 -9.19
N ILE A 822 -46.03 -43.16 -9.64
CA ILE A 822 -44.99 -44.21 -9.34
C ILE A 822 -43.67 -43.67 -9.99
N SER A 823 -42.39 -43.97 -9.66
CA SER A 823 -41.60 -44.88 -8.77
C SER A 823 -40.41 -44.10 -8.15
N ALA A 824 -39.62 -44.53 -7.16
CA ALA A 824 -39.25 -45.81 -6.51
C ALA A 824 -37.88 -46.43 -6.92
N ASN A 825 -36.80 -46.02 -6.24
CA ASN A 825 -35.83 -46.91 -5.58
C ASN A 825 -34.92 -46.17 -4.55
N ASP A 826 -33.99 -46.91 -3.92
CA ASP A 826 -32.83 -46.45 -3.13
C ASP A 826 -33.08 -45.82 -1.75
N GLY A 827 -33.34 -46.68 -0.76
CA GLY A 827 -33.44 -46.34 0.67
C GLY A 827 -32.76 -47.34 1.60
N ALA A 828 -31.43 -47.51 1.47
CA ALA A 828 -30.67 -48.51 2.24
C ALA A 828 -29.42 -47.98 2.99
N ASP A 829 -28.57 -47.15 2.37
CA ASP A 829 -27.22 -46.89 2.88
C ASP A 829 -27.11 -46.04 4.16
N LEU A 830 -28.08 -45.15 4.42
CA LEU A 830 -27.99 -44.16 5.50
C LEU A 830 -27.95 -44.77 6.92
N ASN A 831 -28.48 -45.98 7.11
CA ASN A 831 -28.42 -46.67 8.41
C ASN A 831 -27.13 -47.49 8.62
N ALA A 832 -26.45 -47.90 7.55
CA ALA A 832 -25.18 -48.63 7.65
C ALA A 832 -24.03 -47.70 8.13
N ALA A 833 -23.92 -46.52 7.53
CA ALA A 833 -22.88 -45.54 7.84
C ALA A 833 -22.86 -45.11 9.33
N ASN A 834 -24.05 -44.96 9.93
CA ASN A 834 -24.20 -44.51 11.31
C ASN A 834 -23.83 -45.57 12.37
N SER A 835 -23.83 -46.87 12.02
CA SER A 835 -23.31 -47.91 12.93
C SER A 835 -21.77 -47.89 12.94
N LEU A 836 -21.15 -47.85 11.76
CA LEU A 836 -19.69 -47.98 11.60
C LEU A 836 -18.89 -46.92 12.38
N LEU A 837 -19.40 -45.68 12.41
CA LEU A 837 -18.79 -44.56 13.14
C LEU A 837 -18.76 -44.78 14.67
N LYS A 838 -19.72 -45.51 15.22
CA LYS A 838 -19.84 -45.78 16.67
C LYS A 838 -18.81 -46.80 17.13
N ASP A 839 -18.64 -47.87 16.37
CA ASP A 839 -17.69 -48.95 16.68
C ASP A 839 -16.22 -48.49 16.51
N LEU A 840 -15.95 -47.64 15.52
CA LEU A 840 -14.65 -46.98 15.34
C LEU A 840 -14.30 -46.02 16.50
N HIS A 841 -15.29 -45.38 17.13
CA HIS A 841 -15.06 -44.53 18.30
C HIS A 841 -14.69 -45.37 19.53
N MET A 842 -15.48 -46.41 19.83
CA MET A 842 -15.23 -47.31 20.97
C MET A 842 -13.88 -48.04 20.84
N SER A 843 -13.51 -48.45 19.62
CA SER A 843 -12.23 -49.13 19.34
C SER A 843 -10.99 -48.26 19.59
N ARG A 844 -11.12 -46.93 19.60
CA ARG A 844 -10.00 -46.00 19.86
C ARG A 844 -9.77 -45.73 21.35
N LEU A 845 -10.82 -45.79 22.17
CA LEU A 845 -10.71 -45.58 23.63
C LEU A 845 -9.98 -46.73 24.35
N ALA A 846 -9.94 -47.93 23.76
CA ALA A 846 -9.31 -49.11 24.36
C ALA A 846 -7.77 -49.21 24.18
N ARG A 847 -7.08 -48.17 23.67
CA ARG A 847 -5.68 -48.29 23.20
C ARG A 847 -4.70 -47.20 23.70
N GLN A 848 -4.96 -46.51 24.81
CA GLN A 848 -3.98 -45.59 25.41
C GLN A 848 -3.56 -46.02 26.83
N PRO A 849 -2.25 -46.09 27.15
CA PRO A 849 -1.75 -46.44 28.47
C PRO A 849 -1.78 -45.24 29.44
N ALA A 850 -1.80 -45.54 30.75
CA ALA A 850 -1.91 -44.52 31.80
C ALA A 850 -0.59 -43.75 32.05
N PRO A 851 -0.65 -42.45 32.40
CA PRO A 851 0.53 -41.65 32.76
C PRO A 851 1.03 -41.94 34.19
N PRO A 852 2.33 -41.70 34.49
CA PRO A 852 2.95 -41.99 35.78
C PRO A 852 2.55 -41.00 36.89
N PRO A 853 2.68 -41.39 38.19
CA PRO A 853 2.31 -40.55 39.32
C PRO A 853 3.28 -39.37 39.58
N PRO A 854 2.81 -38.27 40.20
CA PRO A 854 3.60 -37.06 40.41
C PRO A 854 4.60 -37.16 41.58
N PRO A 855 5.72 -36.41 41.55
CA PRO A 855 6.67 -36.33 42.66
C PRO A 855 6.07 -35.64 43.89
N THR A 856 6.43 -36.12 45.08
CA THR A 856 5.86 -35.67 46.35
C THR A 856 6.46 -34.36 46.87
N SER A 857 5.66 -33.61 47.64
CA SER A 857 6.02 -32.30 48.17
C SER A 857 6.95 -32.34 49.38
N SER A 858 7.79 -31.31 49.54
CA SER A 858 8.27 -30.86 50.86
C SER A 858 8.12 -29.34 50.98
N GLY A 859 7.65 -28.86 52.14
CA GLY A 859 7.22 -27.46 52.32
C GLY A 859 7.86 -26.76 53.53
N GLY A 860 8.28 -25.49 53.34
CA GLY A 860 9.08 -24.71 54.30
C GLY A 860 8.46 -23.38 54.72
N LYS A 861 7.45 -23.45 55.59
CA LYS A 861 6.68 -22.35 56.20
C LYS A 861 7.47 -21.08 56.63
N LYS A 862 6.89 -19.91 56.29
CA LYS A 862 6.73 -18.69 57.14
C LYS A 862 7.96 -18.10 57.87
N ASN A 863 8.22 -16.79 57.67
CA ASN A 863 7.79 -15.81 58.70
C ASN A 863 7.79 -14.30 58.33
N LYS A 864 7.02 -13.55 59.11
CA LYS A 864 6.95 -12.07 59.17
C LYS A 864 8.27 -11.52 59.76
N LYS A 865 8.73 -10.26 59.55
CA LYS A 865 8.12 -9.00 60.06
C LYS A 865 8.97 -7.76 59.66
N LYS A 866 8.34 -6.57 59.69
CA LYS A 866 8.91 -5.23 59.97
C LYS A 866 10.05 -4.68 59.08
N ASN A 867 9.68 -3.83 58.12
CA ASN A 867 10.52 -2.74 57.63
C ASN A 867 10.77 -1.68 58.73
N LYS A 868 11.98 -1.12 58.84
CA LYS A 868 12.30 0.03 59.72
C LYS A 868 13.16 1.05 58.96
N LYS A 869 12.69 2.30 58.84
CA LYS A 869 13.38 3.37 58.07
C LYS A 869 14.77 3.69 58.62
N LYS A 870 15.74 3.91 57.72
CA LYS A 870 16.84 4.88 57.89
C LYS A 870 17.23 5.48 56.53
N LYS A 871 17.75 6.72 56.53
CA LYS A 871 18.32 7.40 55.35
C LYS A 871 19.79 7.02 55.20
N GLY A 872 20.34 7.11 53.98
CA GLY A 872 21.73 7.56 53.79
C GLY A 872 22.54 6.87 52.69
N GLN A 873 23.26 7.69 51.93
CA GLN A 873 24.43 7.40 51.08
C GLN A 873 24.22 6.52 49.83
N ALA A 874 24.75 7.01 48.71
CA ALA A 874 24.97 6.24 47.49
C ALA A 874 26.34 5.53 47.57
N LYS A 875 26.42 4.30 47.05
CA LYS A 875 27.67 3.60 46.76
C LYS A 875 27.51 2.78 45.47
N THR A 876 28.43 2.95 44.54
CA THR A 876 28.44 2.27 43.23
C THR A 876 29.88 1.95 42.82
N VAL A 877 30.36 0.74 43.13
CA VAL A 877 31.52 0.11 42.48
C VAL A 877 31.27 -1.41 42.48
N ASN A 878 30.90 -1.97 41.33
CA ASN A 878 30.72 -3.43 41.10
C ASN A 878 31.69 -3.93 40.01
N THR A 879 32.86 -3.29 39.92
CA THR A 879 33.83 -3.41 38.83
C THR A 879 35.24 -3.54 39.40
N ALA A 880 36.10 -4.31 38.73
CA ALA A 880 37.51 -4.41 39.06
C ALA A 880 38.25 -3.05 38.93
N PRO A 881 39.46 -2.90 39.52
CA PRO A 881 40.38 -1.83 39.16
C PRO A 881 40.69 -1.82 37.66
N VAL A 882 41.03 -0.64 37.13
CA VAL A 882 41.32 -0.41 35.71
C VAL A 882 42.82 -0.10 35.57
N ASP A 883 43.49 -0.71 34.59
CA ASP A 883 44.85 -0.30 34.22
C ASP A 883 44.84 1.12 33.64
N GLU A 884 45.91 1.89 33.85
CA GLU A 884 46.07 3.21 33.25
C GLU A 884 46.61 3.14 31.81
N LEU A 885 46.26 4.15 31.01
CA LEU A 885 46.78 4.35 29.65
C LEU A 885 48.27 4.70 29.74
N LYS A 886 49.10 4.11 28.87
CA LYS A 886 50.53 4.50 28.80
C LYS A 886 50.71 5.73 27.92
N ASP A 887 51.71 6.54 28.23
CA ASP A 887 52.10 7.66 27.37
C ASP A 887 52.42 7.17 25.95
N GLY A 888 51.69 7.71 24.96
CA GLY A 888 51.81 7.34 23.54
C GLY A 888 50.86 6.24 23.05
N GLU A 889 50.05 5.62 23.92
CA GLU A 889 49.12 4.53 23.55
C GLU A 889 47.76 5.07 23.07
N ASP A 890 47.24 4.54 21.95
CA ASP A 890 45.90 4.89 21.43
C ASP A 890 44.80 4.31 22.34
N GLU A 891 43.63 4.98 22.44
CA GLU A 891 42.44 4.41 23.08
C GLU A 891 42.04 3.07 22.44
N LEU A 892 42.21 2.90 21.12
CA LEU A 892 41.91 1.66 20.41
C LEU A 892 42.92 0.54 20.72
N GLU A 893 44.22 0.88 20.77
CA GLU A 893 45.30 -0.06 21.11
C GLU A 893 45.19 -0.52 22.57
N PHE A 894 44.96 0.43 23.48
CA PHE A 894 44.71 0.17 24.89
C PHE A 894 43.48 -0.74 25.12
N LEU A 895 42.35 -0.47 24.43
CA LEU A 895 41.17 -1.33 24.49
C LEU A 895 41.47 -2.75 23.98
N THR A 896 42.32 -2.88 22.96
CA THR A 896 42.76 -4.17 22.42
C THR A 896 43.67 -4.93 23.41
N ARG A 897 44.62 -4.23 24.05
CA ARG A 897 45.46 -4.73 25.14
C ARG A 897 44.64 -5.20 26.35
N GLN A 898 43.52 -4.54 26.63
CA GLN A 898 42.64 -4.91 27.74
C GLN A 898 41.67 -6.05 27.36
N ALA A 899 41.31 -6.18 26.08
CA ALA A 899 40.51 -7.30 25.57
C ALA A 899 41.23 -8.66 25.66
N SER A 900 42.57 -8.69 25.56
CA SER A 900 43.40 -9.89 25.68
C SER A 900 43.77 -10.25 27.12
N LYS A 901 43.81 -9.28 28.04
CA LYS A 901 44.23 -9.48 29.45
C LYS A 901 43.28 -10.33 30.32
N SER A 902 41.99 -10.44 30.00
CA SER A 902 41.00 -11.06 30.90
C SER A 902 40.19 -12.21 30.29
N MET A 903 40.47 -13.43 30.76
CA MET A 903 39.75 -14.68 30.41
C MET A 903 38.31 -14.75 30.98
N ASN A 904 37.97 -13.93 31.98
CA ASN A 904 36.70 -13.97 32.72
C ASN A 904 36.05 -12.58 32.84
N CYS A 905 34.72 -12.56 32.92
CA CYS A 905 33.91 -11.34 33.04
C CYS A 905 34.27 -10.46 34.25
N GLY A 906 34.47 -9.15 34.02
CA GLY A 906 34.84 -8.15 35.04
C GLY A 906 33.75 -7.74 36.04
N PHE A 907 32.55 -8.32 35.97
CA PHE A 907 31.41 -7.95 36.81
C PHE A 907 31.49 -8.54 38.23
N GLN A 908 31.58 -7.67 39.23
CA GLN A 908 31.72 -8.01 40.65
C GLN A 908 30.44 -7.67 41.42
N SER A 909 29.41 -8.50 41.25
CA SER A 909 28.28 -8.61 42.18
C SER A 909 28.61 -9.55 43.36
N SER A 910 27.69 -9.66 44.32
CA SER A 910 27.79 -10.60 45.45
C SER A 910 27.97 -12.07 45.01
N SER A 911 27.50 -12.42 43.81
CA SER A 911 27.81 -13.66 43.10
C SER A 911 28.64 -13.35 41.84
N ARG A 912 29.93 -13.05 42.05
CA ARG A 912 30.93 -12.71 41.00
C ARG A 912 30.76 -13.57 39.75
N CYS A 913 30.64 -12.93 38.59
CA CYS A 913 30.32 -13.63 37.34
C CYS A 913 31.46 -14.59 36.93
N LYS A 914 31.14 -15.88 36.74
CA LYS A 914 32.08 -16.93 36.34
C LYS A 914 32.07 -17.24 34.83
N LYS A 915 31.32 -16.49 34.01
CA LYS A 915 31.32 -16.69 32.55
C LYS A 915 32.67 -16.25 31.97
N SER A 916 33.29 -17.15 31.19
CA SER A 916 34.49 -16.83 30.41
C SER A 916 34.17 -15.76 29.36
N THR A 917 35.17 -14.93 29.06
CA THR A 917 35.19 -13.91 28.02
C THR A 917 36.31 -14.15 27.02
N THR A 918 36.78 -15.40 26.89
CA THR A 918 37.91 -15.78 26.02
C THR A 918 37.52 -15.73 24.55
N MET A 919 36.50 -16.50 24.13
CA MET A 919 36.03 -16.53 22.74
C MET A 919 35.15 -15.31 22.39
N LEU A 920 34.28 -14.89 23.30
CA LEU A 920 33.30 -13.82 23.08
C LEU A 920 33.14 -12.97 24.36
N GLY A 921 33.24 -11.65 24.22
CA GLY A 921 33.02 -10.69 25.30
C GLY A 921 33.53 -9.31 24.93
N SER A 922 32.76 -8.27 25.26
CA SER A 922 33.03 -6.89 24.83
C SER A 922 33.65 -6.03 25.95
N VAL A 923 34.41 -5.02 25.56
CA VAL A 923 35.07 -4.08 26.47
C VAL A 923 34.25 -2.79 26.56
N CYS A 924 33.93 -2.33 27.77
CA CYS A 924 33.17 -1.10 27.95
C CYS A 924 34.05 0.13 27.69
N LYS A 925 33.63 1.06 26.81
CA LYS A 925 34.42 2.28 26.53
C LYS A 925 34.64 3.18 27.76
N PHE A 926 33.83 3.05 28.83
CA PHE A 926 33.85 3.92 30.00
C PHE A 926 34.69 3.39 31.18
N CYS A 927 34.47 2.16 31.65
CA CYS A 927 35.31 1.53 32.69
C CYS A 927 36.42 0.62 32.14
N LYS A 928 36.49 0.44 30.82
CA LYS A 928 37.51 -0.32 30.09
C LYS A 928 37.65 -1.81 30.45
N LEU A 929 36.79 -2.36 31.31
CA LEU A 929 36.75 -3.79 31.62
C LEU A 929 36.03 -4.60 30.53
N LYS A 930 36.42 -5.88 30.37
CA LYS A 930 35.76 -6.87 29.51
C LYS A 930 34.62 -7.58 30.25
N PHE A 931 33.49 -7.78 29.58
CA PHE A 931 32.30 -8.42 30.13
C PHE A 931 31.75 -9.48 29.18
N CYS A 932 31.05 -10.49 29.73
CA CYS A 932 30.18 -11.35 28.92
C CYS A 932 28.92 -10.56 28.51
N TYR A 933 28.23 -10.96 27.43
CA TYR A 933 27.14 -10.16 26.84
C TYR A 933 26.06 -9.73 27.84
N ASP A 934 25.63 -10.60 28.76
CA ASP A 934 24.63 -10.27 29.81
C ASP A 934 25.02 -9.06 30.70
N HIS A 935 26.33 -8.80 30.84
CA HIS A 935 26.88 -7.72 31.68
C HIS A 935 27.58 -6.63 30.86
N ALA A 936 27.54 -6.72 29.51
CA ALA A 936 28.22 -5.80 28.61
C ALA A 936 27.62 -4.38 28.60
N LEU A 937 26.32 -4.26 28.91
CA LEU A 937 25.63 -2.98 28.91
C LEU A 937 26.16 -2.05 30.02
N PRO A 938 26.56 -0.80 29.70
CA PRO A 938 27.07 0.16 30.68
C PRO A 938 26.15 0.38 31.89
N GLU A 939 24.83 0.33 31.72
CA GLU A 939 23.89 0.50 32.83
C GLU A 939 23.94 -0.67 33.83
N VAL A 940 24.24 -1.90 33.37
CA VAL A 940 24.29 -3.11 34.21
C VAL A 940 25.52 -3.11 35.13
N HIS A 941 26.69 -2.70 34.61
CA HIS A 941 27.93 -2.63 35.39
C HIS A 941 28.25 -1.21 35.94
N GLY A 942 27.28 -0.30 35.97
CA GLY A 942 27.36 0.97 36.69
C GLY A 942 28.00 2.16 35.94
N CYS A 943 28.28 2.02 34.65
CA CYS A 943 28.76 3.10 33.77
C CYS A 943 27.65 3.96 33.13
N GLY A 944 26.37 3.64 33.33
CA GLY A 944 25.23 4.29 32.66
C GLY A 944 25.22 5.83 32.71
N ASP A 945 25.57 6.43 33.85
CA ASP A 945 25.60 7.90 33.96
C ASP A 945 26.80 8.55 33.26
N ALA A 946 27.88 7.80 32.99
CA ALA A 946 28.96 8.25 32.12
C ALA A 946 28.52 8.31 30.65
N VAL A 947 27.76 7.31 30.18
CA VAL A 947 27.15 7.29 28.84
C VAL A 947 26.23 8.51 28.67
N ARG A 948 25.28 8.70 29.59
CA ARG A 948 24.31 9.80 29.55
C ARG A 948 24.97 11.18 29.61
N LYS A 949 26.16 11.30 30.22
CA LYS A 949 26.94 12.55 30.22
C LYS A 949 27.63 12.78 28.88
N PHE A 950 28.19 11.73 28.28
CA PHE A 950 28.83 11.77 26.95
C PHE A 950 27.82 12.10 25.84
N GLU A 951 26.67 11.42 25.81
CA GLU A 951 25.60 11.66 24.82
C GLU A 951 25.05 13.09 24.88
N ARG A 952 24.82 13.63 26.08
CA ARG A 952 24.37 15.03 26.25
C ARG A 952 25.39 16.04 25.73
N ALA A 953 26.69 15.76 25.90
CA ALA A 953 27.75 16.62 25.38
C ALA A 953 27.80 16.57 23.84
N ALA A 954 27.72 15.39 23.25
CA ALA A 954 27.65 15.21 21.80
C ALA A 954 26.42 15.91 21.20
N PHE A 955 25.25 15.78 21.83
CA PHE A 955 24.01 16.45 21.40
C PHE A 955 24.11 17.99 21.47
N GLN A 956 24.78 18.54 22.50
CA GLN A 956 25.04 19.99 22.56
C GLN A 956 26.03 20.46 21.49
N GLN A 957 27.02 19.64 21.12
CA GLN A 957 27.95 19.95 20.02
C GLN A 957 27.27 19.88 18.64
N GLN A 958 26.32 18.96 18.43
CA GLN A 958 25.50 18.93 17.21
C GLN A 958 24.58 20.16 17.11
N MET A 959 23.88 20.52 18.21
CA MET A 959 23.02 21.71 18.26
C MET A 959 23.77 23.02 17.96
N THR A 960 25.03 23.14 18.37
CA THR A 960 25.86 24.34 18.11
C THR A 960 26.43 24.43 16.70
N ARG A 961 26.43 23.34 15.92
CA ARG A 961 26.74 23.37 14.47
C ARG A 961 25.55 23.78 13.60
N SER A 962 24.32 23.72 14.11
CA SER A 962 23.09 23.89 13.32
C SER A 962 22.58 25.34 13.20
N THR A 963 23.13 26.32 13.94
CA THR A 963 22.64 27.72 13.91
C THR A 963 23.80 28.73 13.92
N ASN A 964 24.10 29.31 12.75
CA ASN A 964 25.29 30.13 12.54
C ASN A 964 25.02 31.65 12.74
N GLU A 965 24.38 32.03 13.86
CA GLU A 965 24.16 33.43 14.25
C GLU A 965 24.52 33.70 15.74
N PRO A 966 25.30 34.75 16.05
CA PRO A 966 25.70 35.09 17.41
C PRO A 966 24.60 35.85 18.18
N LYS A 967 23.79 35.12 18.94
CA LYS A 967 22.73 35.70 19.80
C LYS A 967 23.32 36.65 20.87
N LYS A 968 23.15 37.96 20.66
CA LYS A 968 23.55 39.02 21.62
C LYS A 968 22.98 38.76 23.02
N LYS A 969 23.84 38.71 24.03
CA LYS A 969 23.44 38.53 25.44
C LYS A 969 22.61 39.73 25.91
N LEU A 970 21.44 39.49 26.50
CA LEU A 970 20.61 40.53 27.11
C LEU A 970 21.34 41.18 28.29
N THR A 971 21.32 42.52 28.34
CA THR A 971 21.88 43.30 29.46
C THR A 971 21.11 43.05 30.76
N GLY A 972 21.81 43.19 31.90
CA GLY A 972 21.28 42.83 33.22
C GLY A 972 19.97 43.55 33.58
N ASP A 973 19.80 44.78 33.15
CA ASP A 973 18.67 45.64 33.52
C ASP A 973 17.39 45.24 32.77
N LYS A 974 17.50 44.83 31.51
CA LYS A 974 16.38 44.19 30.79
C LYS A 974 15.97 42.89 31.47
N ARG A 975 16.92 42.15 32.04
CA ARG A 975 16.64 40.91 32.80
C ARG A 975 15.96 41.19 34.16
N LYS A 976 16.37 42.24 34.89
CA LYS A 976 15.67 42.73 36.10
C LYS A 976 14.25 43.22 35.79
N LEU A 977 14.08 44.04 34.75
CA LEU A 977 12.78 44.59 34.35
C LEU A 977 11.78 43.50 33.95
N LEU A 978 12.22 42.49 33.20
CA LEU A 978 11.40 41.33 32.85
C LEU A 978 11.03 40.50 34.08
N LYS A 979 11.94 40.32 35.06
CA LYS A 979 11.65 39.61 36.31
C LYS A 979 10.61 40.36 37.16
N LYS A 980 10.73 41.69 37.29
CA LYS A 980 9.74 42.52 38.00
C LYS A 980 8.35 42.42 37.34
N LYS A 981 8.27 42.54 36.01
CA LYS A 981 6.99 42.38 35.28
C LYS A 981 6.39 40.98 35.37
N LEU A 982 7.21 39.94 35.60
CA LEU A 982 6.73 38.59 35.87
C LEU A 982 6.15 38.49 37.29
N GLU A 983 6.85 39.02 38.29
CA GLU A 983 6.43 39.03 39.70
C GLU A 983 5.15 39.87 39.90
N GLU A 984 5.04 41.03 39.24
CA GLU A 984 3.81 41.84 39.16
C GLU A 984 2.63 41.05 38.55
N LYS A 985 2.84 40.34 37.41
CA LYS A 985 1.79 39.50 36.81
C LYS A 985 1.41 38.27 37.64
N VAL A 986 2.34 37.71 38.42
CA VAL A 986 2.05 36.61 39.36
C VAL A 986 1.23 37.12 40.55
N SER A 987 1.62 38.24 41.16
CA SER A 987 0.87 38.83 42.28
C SER A 987 -0.57 39.20 41.88
N ALA A 988 -0.77 39.82 40.71
CA ALA A 988 -2.10 40.13 40.18
C ALA A 988 -2.98 38.87 40.01
N LYS A 989 -2.42 37.76 39.48
CA LYS A 989 -3.13 36.48 39.34
C LYS A 989 -3.35 35.73 40.67
N THR A 990 -2.68 36.13 41.75
CA THR A 990 -2.91 35.60 43.11
C THR A 990 -3.97 36.42 43.84
N ALA A 991 -3.99 37.74 43.67
CA ALA A 991 -5.07 38.61 44.15
C ALA A 991 -6.41 38.26 43.49
N SER A 992 -6.44 38.03 42.18
CA SER A 992 -7.65 37.60 41.45
C SER A 992 -8.15 36.19 41.84
N ARG A 993 -7.43 35.46 42.70
CA ARG A 993 -7.81 34.15 43.25
C ARG A 993 -8.35 34.20 44.69
N THR A 994 -8.32 35.37 45.35
CA THR A 994 -8.75 35.52 46.75
C THR A 994 -10.06 36.31 46.93
N THR A 995 -10.62 36.88 45.85
CA THR A 995 -11.82 37.74 45.89
C THR A 995 -13.11 37.07 45.38
N GLN A 996 -13.25 35.74 45.52
CA GLN A 996 -14.50 35.01 45.24
C GLN A 996 -14.87 34.03 46.37
N ALA A 997 -15.10 34.57 47.57
CA ALA A 997 -15.89 33.89 48.60
C ALA A 997 -17.37 34.20 48.39
N LYS A 998 -18.25 33.18 48.41
CA LYS A 998 -19.69 33.35 48.21
C LYS A 998 -20.33 34.09 49.40
N PRO A 999 -21.29 35.02 49.18
CA PRO A 999 -22.16 35.49 50.25
C PRO A 999 -23.11 34.37 50.71
N ASN A 1000 -23.44 34.34 52.00
CA ASN A 1000 -24.42 33.39 52.56
C ASN A 1000 -25.85 33.85 52.26
N ALA A 1001 -26.68 32.96 51.71
CA ALA A 1001 -28.14 33.07 51.79
C ALA A 1001 -28.64 32.13 52.91
N LYS A 1002 -29.46 32.63 53.83
CA LYS A 1002 -29.99 31.86 54.97
C LYS A 1002 -31.33 32.43 55.41
N LYS A 1003 -32.37 31.59 55.46
CA LYS A 1003 -33.80 31.95 55.56
C LYS A 1003 -34.31 32.62 54.26
N LYS A 1004 -35.61 32.52 53.94
CA LYS A 1004 -36.73 31.98 54.73
C LYS A 1004 -37.39 30.80 54.03
#